data_AF-A0A5N5K0G7-F1
#
_entry.id   AF-A0A5N5K0G7-F1
#
_cell.length_a   1.000
_cell.length_b   1.000
_cell.length_c   1.000
_cell.angle_alpha   90.00
_cell.angle_beta   90.00
_cell.angle_gamma   90.00
#
_symmetry.space_group_name_H-M   'P 1'
#
loop_
_entity.id
_entity.type
_entity.pdbx_description
1 polymer ?
#
loop_
_entity_poly.entity_id
_entity_poly.type
_entity_poly.pdbx_seq_one_letter_code
_entity_poly.pdbx_strand_id
1 'polypeptide(L)'
;MLDMLYLYWVLVFCPVNAMGSTNVLVSSPGKQPLFSFGVVSDVQYADIPDGHSFIGVPRYYRHSIRVLQRASLDAVKKVNNEFQKLYALNTPAERSTLWEYLLSQQATCGDDPWVVLGDFNATISTADRHGGDTNWYGHMDDFPNCINQAELLQISAKGLHFTWHNGQQNEATILRKLDWAFANRRLLLEWPQVQATFQARLASDHSPTLITLTPDRHRPKTRFKFLNLWADMEGYEAAVQAAWATETHGNPISRLTTKLRVLKGHLSNLHRKHTNYISSRVKQAQVRWQEAQAGMEVNPNDLSLGRRERDTCKLYNALRKVEESFYKQRSRVHWLKLGDKNTAFFHRSVLHRRHRNAIHSLRKEDGVEERDREELGKMAASHFKDILSSNRQEPLGSMAHLYPSLNACPGLYLEELSFLPAFLKGQKFKGPVFHLIGNHCLYNLPRDILLPLLKIPGPNGQAYYDISPGPEYRIVVLDGYDISAIGWPRVHPKTLQALEFLEKKNPNSDKNSPAGLLGLERRFVMFNGAVGREQLEWLDGILQDSTKLKQKVIVCCHLPLDPCASSQEALLWNYDEVMNVIHQYKCVKACLSGHDHKGRHSIDSHGIHHRSFEAALECPPETDAFGHIDVYDNRLLLCGTDRMQGTEMYFNP
;
A
#
# COMPACT_ATOMS: atom_id res chain seq x y z
N MET A 1 33.36 -9.19 9.40
CA MET A 1 32.38 -9.21 8.30
C MET A 1 31.03 -9.24 8.96
N LEU A 2 30.38 -8.07 9.04
CA LEU A 2 28.97 -7.99 9.42
C LEU A 2 28.18 -8.38 8.18
N ASP A 3 27.27 -9.34 8.31
CA ASP A 3 26.28 -9.65 7.28
C ASP A 3 25.47 -8.36 7.03
N MET A 4 25.67 -7.75 5.86
CA MET A 4 25.01 -6.50 5.47
C MET A 4 24.40 -6.67 4.08
N LEU A 5 23.07 -6.81 4.04
CA LEU A 5 22.27 -6.69 2.82
C LEU A 5 22.00 -5.20 2.54
N TYR A 6 22.68 -4.57 1.57
CA TYR A 6 22.31 -3.23 1.09
C TYR A 6 21.42 -3.30 -0.15
N LEU A 7 20.22 -2.72 -0.08
CA LEU A 7 19.22 -2.81 -1.15
C LEU A 7 18.58 -1.46 -1.53
N TYR A 8 18.60 -1.22 -2.85
CA TYR A 8 17.73 -0.43 -3.75
C TYR A 8 17.80 1.09 -3.93
N TRP A 9 18.11 1.51 -5.16
CA TRP A 9 17.62 2.75 -5.76
C TRP A 9 16.41 2.54 -6.69
N VAL A 10 15.49 3.50 -6.71
CA VAL A 10 14.26 3.48 -7.52
C VAL A 10 13.94 4.89 -8.04
N LEU A 11 13.91 5.10 -9.36
CA LEU A 11 13.08 6.17 -9.95
C LEU A 11 11.63 5.64 -10.01
N VAL A 12 10.73 6.10 -9.14
CA VAL A 12 9.32 5.68 -9.19
C VAL A 12 8.59 6.48 -10.26
N PHE A 13 8.86 6.20 -11.54
CA PHE A 13 8.14 6.87 -12.61
C PHE A 13 6.67 6.42 -12.64
N CYS A 14 5.74 7.36 -12.51
CA CYS A 14 4.33 7.13 -12.81
C CYS A 14 3.92 7.93 -14.05
N PRO A 15 3.32 7.33 -15.08
CA PRO A 15 2.49 8.07 -16.01
C PRO A 15 1.06 8.18 -15.42
N VAL A 16 0.57 9.41 -15.24
CA VAL A 16 -0.88 9.64 -15.12
C VAL A 16 -1.47 9.64 -16.53
N ASN A 17 -2.09 8.51 -16.87
CA ASN A 17 -3.09 8.24 -17.91
C ASN A 17 -2.87 8.70 -19.36
N ALA A 18 -2.67 7.71 -20.23
CA ALA A 18 -3.47 7.62 -21.45
C ALA A 18 -4.90 7.19 -21.05
N MET A 19 -5.80 8.13 -20.76
CA MET A 19 -7.25 7.95 -20.95
C MET A 19 -7.96 9.31 -20.83
N GLY A 20 -8.77 9.61 -21.85
CA GLY A 20 -9.28 10.93 -22.16
C GLY A 20 -10.27 11.51 -21.15
N SER A 21 -10.37 12.84 -21.23
CA SER A 21 -11.51 13.68 -20.87
C SER A 21 -12.33 13.28 -19.64
N THR A 22 -12.13 13.97 -18.52
CA THR A 22 -13.26 14.55 -17.76
C THR A 22 -12.76 15.64 -16.83
N ASN A 23 -13.48 16.77 -16.85
CA ASN A 23 -13.22 17.99 -16.12
C ASN A 23 -13.15 17.78 -14.60
N VAL A 24 -12.09 18.29 -13.97
CA VAL A 24 -12.02 18.55 -12.53
C VAL A 24 -11.75 20.06 -12.34
N LEU A 25 -12.67 20.73 -11.63
CA LEU A 25 -12.62 22.11 -11.13
C LEU A 25 -12.13 22.02 -9.66
N VAL A 26 -11.25 22.85 -9.05
CA VAL A 26 -10.74 24.21 -9.27
C VAL A 26 -9.40 24.42 -8.52
N SER A 27 -8.41 25.11 -9.12
CA SER A 27 -7.77 26.33 -8.57
C SER A 27 -6.70 26.91 -9.51
N SER A 28 -6.86 28.19 -9.90
CA SER A 28 -5.99 29.02 -10.78
C SER A 28 -6.02 28.67 -12.27
N PRO A 29 -5.95 29.65 -13.21
CA PRO A 29 -5.88 29.40 -14.64
C PRO A 29 -4.46 28.93 -15.03
N GLY A 30 -4.09 27.73 -14.61
CA GLY A 30 -2.89 27.01 -15.05
C GLY A 30 -3.31 25.78 -15.85
N LYS A 31 -2.68 25.55 -17.01
CA LYS A 31 -2.87 24.30 -17.78
C LYS A 31 -2.60 23.09 -16.88
N GLN A 32 -3.38 22.01 -17.02
CA GLN A 32 -3.09 20.73 -16.37
C GLN A 32 -1.74 20.14 -16.84
N PRO A 33 -1.02 19.37 -16.00
CA PRO A 33 0.18 18.66 -16.44
C PRO A 33 -0.16 17.59 -17.46
N LEU A 34 0.75 17.32 -18.41
CA LEU A 34 0.65 16.27 -19.41
C LEU A 34 0.72 14.88 -18.76
N PHE A 35 1.62 14.72 -17.78
CA PHE A 35 1.71 13.58 -16.89
C PHE A 35 2.52 13.98 -15.65
N SER A 36 2.45 13.16 -14.59
CA SER A 36 3.15 13.41 -13.33
C SER A 36 3.76 12.13 -12.80
N PHE A 37 5.02 12.18 -12.37
CA PHE A 37 5.75 11.00 -11.89
C PHE A 37 6.45 11.22 -10.55
N GLY A 38 6.55 10.17 -9.73
CA GLY A 38 7.24 10.22 -8.43
C GLY A 38 8.76 10.16 -8.57
N VAL A 39 9.47 10.74 -7.60
CA VAL A 39 10.93 10.64 -7.49
C VAL A 39 11.34 10.39 -6.05
N VAL A 40 12.25 9.44 -5.88
CA VAL A 40 12.94 9.15 -4.62
C VAL A 40 14.33 8.67 -4.99
N SER A 41 15.30 8.98 -4.15
CA SER A 41 16.72 8.82 -4.44
C SER A 41 17.42 8.36 -3.16
N ASP A 42 18.59 7.75 -3.24
CA ASP A 42 19.40 7.46 -2.06
C ASP A 42 18.95 6.26 -1.23
N VAL A 43 17.91 5.49 -1.56
CA VAL A 43 17.38 4.49 -0.60
C VAL A 43 18.39 3.35 -0.37
N GLN A 44 18.65 3.00 0.88
CA GLN A 44 19.51 1.86 1.23
C GLN A 44 19.04 1.21 2.53
N TYR A 45 19.05 -0.11 2.55
CA TYR A 45 18.80 -0.93 3.74
C TYR A 45 20.11 -1.46 4.34
N ALA A 46 20.07 -1.81 5.62
CA ALA A 46 21.06 -2.61 6.31
C ALA A 46 20.38 -3.21 7.56
N ASP A 47 20.92 -4.32 8.08
CA ASP A 47 20.36 -4.96 9.29
C ASP A 47 20.58 -4.14 10.56
N ILE A 48 21.47 -3.15 10.50
CA ILE A 48 21.66 -2.11 11.51
C ILE A 48 20.72 -0.91 11.26
N PRO A 49 20.25 -0.23 12.33
CA PRO A 49 19.35 0.91 12.18
C PRO A 49 19.99 2.07 11.41
N ASP A 50 21.17 2.49 11.87
CA ASP A 50 21.88 3.66 11.40
C ASP A 50 23.39 3.35 11.31
N GLY A 51 24.13 4.14 10.53
CA GLY A 51 25.58 4.05 10.39
C GLY A 51 26.18 5.36 9.89
N HIS A 52 27.42 5.31 9.41
CA HIS A 52 28.09 6.47 8.82
C HIS A 52 28.77 6.07 7.50
N SER A 53 28.88 7.02 6.58
CA SER A 53 29.72 6.87 5.40
C SER A 53 31.20 6.85 5.79
N PHE A 54 32.07 6.49 4.85
CA PHE A 54 33.52 6.52 5.06
C PHE A 54 34.04 7.91 5.48
N ILE A 55 33.39 8.98 5.03
CA ILE A 55 33.71 10.36 5.37
C ILE A 55 32.91 10.89 6.58
N GLY A 56 32.24 10.00 7.34
CA GLY A 56 31.54 10.33 8.58
C GLY A 56 30.13 10.91 8.43
N VAL A 57 29.52 10.84 7.24
CA VAL A 57 28.15 11.34 7.03
C VAL A 57 27.14 10.32 7.57
N PRO A 58 26.19 10.69 8.45
CA PRO A 58 25.19 9.77 8.98
C PRO A 58 24.33 9.09 7.90
N ARG A 59 23.99 7.82 8.14
CA ARG A 59 23.21 6.95 7.26
C ARG A 59 22.07 6.33 8.07
N TYR A 60 20.83 6.50 7.64
CA TYR A 60 19.64 6.02 8.36
C TYR A 60 18.94 4.90 7.58
N TYR A 61 19.48 3.68 7.65
CA TYR A 61 19.09 2.57 6.79
C TYR A 61 17.64 2.11 7.00
N ARG A 62 17.20 1.96 8.26
CA ARG A 62 15.80 1.58 8.54
C ARG A 62 14.81 2.70 8.24
N HIS A 63 15.24 3.95 8.39
CA HIS A 63 14.40 5.11 8.12
C HIS A 63 14.24 5.37 6.62
N SER A 64 15.27 5.18 5.81
CA SER A 64 15.21 5.34 4.34
C SER A 64 14.10 4.47 3.72
N ILE A 65 13.88 3.27 4.28
CA ILE A 65 12.78 2.38 3.90
C ILE A 65 11.41 2.97 4.25
N ARG A 66 11.28 3.68 5.36
CA ARG A 66 10.06 4.40 5.73
C ARG A 66 9.81 5.58 4.81
N VAL A 67 10.87 6.30 4.41
CA VAL A 67 10.79 7.37 3.40
C VAL A 67 10.27 6.80 2.08
N LEU A 68 10.81 5.68 1.59
CA LEU A 68 10.33 5.01 0.39
C LEU A 68 8.86 4.58 0.50
N GLN A 69 8.43 4.06 1.66
CA GLN A 69 7.02 3.71 1.90
C GLN A 69 6.11 4.94 1.84
N ARG A 70 6.53 6.07 2.41
CA ARG A 70 5.79 7.33 2.35
C ARG A 70 5.74 7.88 0.93
N ALA A 71 6.85 7.86 0.20
CA ALA A 71 6.91 8.22 -1.22
C ALA A 71 5.95 7.37 -2.07
N SER A 72 5.92 6.06 -1.82
CA SER A 72 5.01 5.14 -2.51
C SER A 72 3.55 5.45 -2.18
N LEU A 73 3.24 5.78 -0.92
CA LEU A 73 1.89 6.18 -0.52
C LEU A 73 1.48 7.53 -1.11
N ASP A 74 2.41 8.48 -1.22
CA ASP A 74 2.17 9.77 -1.86
C ASP A 74 1.90 9.63 -3.36
N ALA A 75 2.70 8.80 -4.04
CA ALA A 75 2.47 8.42 -5.43
C ALA A 75 1.11 7.73 -5.62
N VAL A 76 0.73 6.79 -4.72
CA VAL A 76 -0.61 6.17 -4.74
C VAL A 76 -1.71 7.22 -4.59
N LYS A 77 -1.58 8.19 -3.68
CA LYS A 77 -2.58 9.25 -3.47
C LYS A 77 -2.78 10.15 -4.69
N LYS A 78 -1.75 10.32 -5.53
CA LYS A 78 -1.84 11.09 -6.77
C LYS A 78 -2.43 10.29 -7.94
N VAL A 79 -2.12 8.99 -8.02
CA VAL A 79 -2.52 8.12 -9.14
C VAL A 79 -3.92 7.56 -8.94
N ASN A 80 -4.17 7.10 -7.72
CA ASN A 80 -5.49 6.73 -7.29
C ASN A 80 -6.00 7.91 -6.49
N ASN A 81 -7.16 8.45 -6.85
CA ASN A 81 -7.97 9.34 -6.01
C ASN A 81 -8.43 8.65 -4.70
N GLU A 82 -7.61 7.75 -4.11
CA GLU A 82 -7.93 6.83 -3.03
C GLU A 82 -8.09 7.51 -1.67
N PHE A 83 -7.64 8.75 -1.53
CA PHE A 83 -7.89 9.59 -0.36
C PHE A 83 -8.37 10.97 -0.80
N GLN A 84 -9.67 11.08 -1.05
CA GLN A 84 -10.30 12.39 -1.20
C GLN A 84 -10.51 12.96 0.20
N LYS A 85 -9.69 13.95 0.56
CA LYS A 85 -10.02 14.86 1.67
C LYS A 85 -11.04 15.85 1.13
N LEU A 86 -12.30 15.67 1.49
CA LEU A 86 -13.39 16.52 1.03
C LEU A 86 -13.65 17.65 2.02
N TYR A 87 -14.01 18.80 1.46
CA TYR A 87 -14.59 19.93 2.17
C TYR A 87 -15.92 20.24 1.50
N ALA A 88 -17.03 20.01 2.20
CA ALA A 88 -18.34 20.36 1.71
C ALA A 88 -18.64 21.83 2.03
N LEU A 89 -19.35 22.50 1.13
CA LEU A 89 -19.82 23.87 1.37
C LEU A 89 -20.93 23.91 2.43
N ASN A 90 -21.21 25.09 2.97
CA ASN A 90 -22.02 25.23 4.19
C ASN A 90 -23.53 25.12 3.95
N THR A 91 -24.02 25.38 2.72
CA THR A 91 -25.45 25.38 2.45
C THR A 91 -25.94 24.04 1.88
N PRO A 92 -27.21 23.63 2.13
CA PRO A 92 -27.77 22.42 1.54
C PRO A 92 -27.67 22.38 0.01
N ALA A 93 -27.92 23.51 -0.66
CA ALA A 93 -27.86 23.62 -2.11
C ALA A 93 -26.44 23.37 -2.63
N GLU A 94 -25.43 23.98 -2.02
CA GLU A 94 -24.03 23.82 -2.47
C GLU A 94 -23.46 22.43 -2.18
N ARG A 95 -23.99 21.72 -1.17
CA ARG A 95 -23.58 20.33 -0.88
C ARG A 95 -24.11 19.32 -1.89
N SER A 96 -25.16 19.65 -2.65
CA SER A 96 -25.74 18.74 -3.66
C SER A 96 -24.70 18.27 -4.68
N THR A 97 -23.83 19.16 -5.14
CA THR A 97 -22.73 18.85 -6.07
C THR A 97 -21.77 17.82 -5.49
N LEU A 98 -21.51 17.86 -4.17
CA LEU A 98 -20.66 16.87 -3.51
C LEU A 98 -21.37 15.51 -3.44
N TRP A 99 -22.68 15.50 -3.20
CA TRP A 99 -23.46 14.26 -3.18
C TRP A 99 -23.48 13.58 -4.55
N GLU A 100 -23.73 14.35 -5.61
CA GLU A 100 -23.66 13.86 -7.00
C GLU A 100 -22.26 13.34 -7.34
N TYR A 101 -21.22 14.02 -6.88
CA TYR A 101 -19.85 13.57 -7.04
C TYR A 101 -19.61 12.21 -6.38
N LEU A 102 -19.98 12.02 -5.11
CA LEU A 102 -19.82 10.73 -4.43
C LEU A 102 -20.55 9.59 -5.15
N LEU A 103 -21.74 9.87 -5.70
CA LEU A 103 -22.49 8.90 -6.50
C LEU A 103 -21.77 8.57 -7.82
N SER A 104 -21.18 9.56 -8.49
CA SER A 104 -20.38 9.36 -9.71
C SER A 104 -19.11 8.54 -9.44
N GLN A 105 -18.48 8.73 -8.27
CA GLN A 105 -17.30 7.97 -7.87
C GLN A 105 -17.61 6.50 -7.63
N GLN A 106 -18.80 6.17 -7.13
CA GLN A 106 -19.22 4.76 -7.00
C GLN A 106 -19.27 4.05 -8.36
N ALA A 107 -19.75 4.72 -9.41
CA ALA A 107 -19.75 4.19 -10.77
C ALA A 107 -18.32 4.09 -11.37
N THR A 108 -17.45 5.04 -11.05
CA THR A 108 -16.09 5.14 -11.61
C THR A 108 -15.13 4.16 -10.93
N CYS A 109 -15.18 4.06 -9.59
CA CYS A 109 -14.29 3.22 -8.81
C CYS A 109 -14.70 1.73 -8.81
N GLY A 110 -15.93 1.40 -9.21
CA GLY A 110 -16.37 0.00 -9.31
C GLY A 110 -16.16 -0.81 -8.03
N ASP A 111 -15.37 -1.89 -8.11
CA ASP A 111 -14.99 -2.75 -6.96
C ASP A 111 -13.58 -2.43 -6.41
N ASP A 112 -12.94 -1.31 -6.78
CA ASP A 112 -11.66 -0.88 -6.22
C ASP A 112 -11.81 -0.30 -4.80
N PRO A 113 -10.82 -0.50 -3.90
CA PRO A 113 -10.91 0.01 -2.54
C PRO A 113 -10.82 1.54 -2.52
N TRP A 114 -11.76 2.22 -1.87
CA TRP A 114 -11.68 3.68 -1.68
C TRP A 114 -12.23 4.11 -0.31
N VAL A 115 -11.66 5.21 0.19
CA VAL A 115 -12.05 5.88 1.44
C VAL A 115 -12.35 7.34 1.16
N VAL A 116 -13.39 7.83 1.81
CA VAL A 116 -13.76 9.25 1.81
C VAL A 116 -13.67 9.75 3.23
N LEU A 117 -12.95 10.85 3.44
CA LEU A 117 -12.87 11.48 4.75
C LEU A 117 -12.86 13.00 4.62
N GLY A 118 -13.28 13.68 5.68
CA GLY A 118 -13.18 15.13 5.77
C GLY A 118 -14.42 15.75 6.38
N ASP A 119 -14.51 17.06 6.19
CA ASP A 119 -15.60 17.89 6.69
C ASP A 119 -16.74 17.91 5.65
N PHE A 120 -17.86 17.31 6.01
CA PHE A 120 -19.05 17.26 5.17
C PHE A 120 -20.04 18.38 5.48
N ASN A 121 -19.77 19.21 6.49
CA ASN A 121 -20.69 20.19 7.03
C ASN A 121 -22.11 19.61 7.31
N ALA A 122 -22.20 18.28 7.50
CA ALA A 122 -23.45 17.51 7.56
C ALA A 122 -23.44 16.49 8.71
N THR A 123 -24.61 16.23 9.28
CA THR A 123 -24.82 15.27 10.37
C THR A 123 -25.69 14.11 9.90
N ILE A 124 -25.46 12.90 10.41
CA ILE A 124 -26.25 11.70 10.04
C ILE A 124 -27.49 11.54 10.93
N SER A 125 -27.42 11.99 12.18
CA SER A 125 -28.51 11.84 13.16
C SER A 125 -28.64 13.04 14.08
N THR A 126 -29.76 13.11 14.82
CA THR A 126 -29.95 14.13 15.86
C THR A 126 -28.95 14.01 17.00
N ALA A 127 -28.39 12.83 17.24
CA ALA A 127 -27.34 12.60 18.25
C ALA A 127 -25.97 13.19 17.86
N ASP A 128 -25.81 13.64 16.62
CA ASP A 128 -24.58 14.27 16.09
C ASP A 128 -24.57 15.79 16.32
N ARG A 129 -25.53 16.29 17.11
CA ARG A 129 -25.82 17.70 17.34
C ARG A 129 -26.00 17.96 18.84
N HIS A 130 -25.41 19.04 19.33
CA HIS A 130 -25.68 19.57 20.66
C HIS A 130 -25.69 21.10 20.63
N GLY A 131 -26.70 21.71 21.24
CA GLY A 131 -26.95 23.16 21.16
C GLY A 131 -27.46 23.64 19.78
N GLY A 132 -27.89 24.91 19.76
CA GLY A 132 -28.48 25.56 18.59
C GLY A 132 -29.84 24.99 18.20
N ASP A 133 -30.25 25.18 16.94
CA ASP A 133 -31.50 24.61 16.42
C ASP A 133 -31.48 23.07 16.51
N THR A 134 -32.58 22.49 17.00
CA THR A 134 -32.79 21.05 17.17
C THR A 134 -33.73 20.46 16.12
N ASN A 135 -34.35 21.29 15.28
CA ASN A 135 -35.21 20.82 14.20
C ASN A 135 -34.44 19.98 13.18
N TRP A 136 -35.09 18.91 12.72
CA TRP A 136 -34.61 18.04 11.64
C TRP A 136 -35.40 18.33 10.37
N TYR A 137 -34.78 19.03 9.43
CA TYR A 137 -35.39 19.40 8.16
C TYR A 137 -35.13 18.32 7.11
N GLY A 138 -36.00 18.19 6.10
CA GLY A 138 -35.91 17.13 5.08
C GLY A 138 -34.56 17.06 4.35
N HIS A 139 -33.91 18.20 4.09
CA HIS A 139 -32.58 18.23 3.46
C HIS A 139 -31.45 17.64 4.33
N MET A 140 -31.70 17.34 5.61
CA MET A 140 -30.75 16.64 6.48
C MET A 140 -30.72 15.14 6.20
N ASP A 141 -31.75 14.60 5.53
CA ASP A 141 -31.78 13.21 5.07
C ASP A 141 -30.94 13.01 3.80
N ASP A 142 -30.57 14.08 3.08
CA ASP A 142 -29.82 14.02 1.83
C ASP A 142 -28.45 13.36 2.00
N PHE A 143 -27.72 13.71 3.08
CA PHE A 143 -26.40 13.14 3.37
C PHE A 143 -26.45 11.64 3.68
N PRO A 144 -27.23 11.15 4.67
CA PRO A 144 -27.33 9.72 4.91
C PRO A 144 -27.90 8.95 3.71
N ASN A 145 -28.80 9.54 2.92
CA ASN A 145 -29.28 8.94 1.68
C ASN A 145 -28.17 8.82 0.63
N CYS A 146 -27.36 9.86 0.44
CA CYS A 146 -26.22 9.84 -0.47
C CYS A 146 -25.19 8.76 -0.08
N ILE A 147 -24.79 8.69 1.19
CA ILE A 147 -23.85 7.67 1.69
C ILE A 147 -24.39 6.25 1.47
N ASN A 148 -25.69 6.04 1.71
CA ASN A 148 -26.33 4.75 1.45
C ASN A 148 -26.36 4.40 -0.04
N GLN A 149 -26.68 5.36 -0.90
CA GLN A 149 -26.71 5.17 -2.36
C GLN A 149 -25.32 4.94 -2.96
N ALA A 150 -24.29 5.61 -2.43
CA ALA A 150 -22.88 5.42 -2.79
C ALA A 150 -22.27 4.11 -2.24
N GLU A 151 -23.08 3.28 -1.55
CA GLU A 151 -22.67 2.02 -0.91
C GLU A 151 -21.47 2.17 0.05
N LEU A 152 -21.37 3.33 0.69
CA LEU A 152 -20.31 3.67 1.62
C LEU A 152 -20.68 3.21 3.03
N LEU A 153 -19.71 2.63 3.73
CA LEU A 153 -19.85 2.16 5.11
C LEU A 153 -18.96 3.00 6.02
N GLN A 154 -19.52 3.48 7.12
CA GLN A 154 -18.78 4.27 8.10
C GLN A 154 -17.62 3.45 8.71
N ILE A 155 -16.42 4.03 8.70
CA ILE A 155 -15.24 3.47 9.36
C ILE A 155 -15.43 3.56 10.89
N SER A 156 -15.02 2.52 11.61
CA SER A 156 -15.05 2.51 13.08
C SER A 156 -14.27 3.71 13.64
N ALA A 157 -14.94 4.53 14.45
CA ALA A 157 -14.39 5.77 15.00
C ALA A 157 -14.07 5.66 16.49
N LYS A 158 -12.95 6.25 16.91
CA LYS A 158 -12.54 6.45 18.32
C LYS A 158 -12.20 7.92 18.55
N GLY A 159 -12.26 8.34 19.82
CA GLY A 159 -11.87 9.69 20.24
C GLY A 159 -13.10 10.56 20.49
N LEU A 160 -13.02 11.85 20.11
CA LEU A 160 -14.12 12.78 20.29
C LEU A 160 -15.29 12.47 19.33
N HIS A 161 -16.52 12.50 19.85
CA HIS A 161 -17.73 12.35 19.04
C HIS A 161 -18.00 13.61 18.21
N PHE A 162 -18.08 14.76 18.87
CA PHE A 162 -18.25 16.07 18.23
C PHE A 162 -16.91 16.58 17.70
N THR A 163 -16.87 16.80 16.39
CA THR A 163 -15.65 17.17 15.69
C THR A 163 -15.52 18.68 15.54
N TRP A 164 -16.64 19.42 15.57
CA TRP A 164 -16.68 20.88 15.46
C TRP A 164 -17.26 21.57 16.70
N HIS A 165 -16.77 22.78 16.98
CA HIS A 165 -17.23 23.65 18.08
C HIS A 165 -17.27 25.12 17.65
N ASN A 166 -18.36 25.83 17.93
CA ASN A 166 -18.55 27.22 17.50
C ASN A 166 -17.73 28.29 18.25
N GLY A 167 -16.94 27.90 19.25
CA GLY A 167 -16.09 28.82 20.03
C GLY A 167 -16.83 29.66 21.07
N GLN A 168 -18.14 29.47 21.23
CA GLN A 168 -18.95 30.25 22.17
C GLN A 168 -19.04 29.56 23.54
N GLN A 169 -19.53 30.29 24.53
CA GLN A 169 -19.59 29.82 25.93
C GLN A 169 -21.05 29.60 26.37
N ASN A 170 -21.23 28.78 27.40
CA ASN A 170 -22.51 28.55 28.08
C ASN A 170 -23.62 28.06 27.14
N GLU A 171 -24.83 28.60 27.26
CA GLU A 171 -26.02 28.19 26.48
C GLU A 171 -25.86 28.42 24.96
N ALA A 172 -24.93 29.28 24.56
CA ALA A 172 -24.61 29.53 23.16
C ALA A 172 -23.63 28.50 22.56
N THR A 173 -23.17 27.53 23.34
CA THR A 173 -22.25 26.47 22.90
C THR A 173 -22.95 25.54 21.90
N ILE A 174 -22.38 25.46 20.69
CA ILE A 174 -22.85 24.54 19.65
C ILE A 174 -21.73 23.56 19.31
N LEU A 175 -22.05 22.27 19.39
CA LEU A 175 -21.19 21.17 19.02
C LEU A 175 -21.86 20.37 17.89
N ARG A 176 -21.06 20.01 16.88
CA ARG A 176 -21.53 19.24 15.74
C ARG A 176 -20.51 18.15 15.39
N LYS A 177 -21.00 17.01 14.92
CA LYS A 177 -20.17 16.02 14.23
C LYS A 177 -20.27 16.25 12.73
N LEU A 178 -19.29 16.97 12.19
CA LEU A 178 -19.23 17.36 10.77
C LEU A 178 -18.18 16.57 9.99
N ASP A 179 -17.18 16.06 10.70
CA ASP A 179 -16.09 15.28 10.12
C ASP A 179 -16.43 13.79 10.18
N TRP A 180 -16.38 13.15 9.00
CA TRP A 180 -16.74 11.74 8.82
C TRP A 180 -15.67 10.99 8.05
N ALA A 181 -15.67 9.67 8.21
CA ALA A 181 -14.81 8.76 7.47
C ALA A 181 -15.62 7.54 7.02
N PHE A 182 -15.67 7.31 5.71
CA PHE A 182 -16.41 6.21 5.08
C PHE A 182 -15.51 5.44 4.15
N ALA A 183 -15.81 4.16 3.96
CA ALA A 183 -15.10 3.30 3.03
C ALA A 183 -16.08 2.40 2.31
N ASN A 184 -15.75 2.02 1.08
CA ASN A 184 -16.53 1.01 0.39
C ASN A 184 -16.25 -0.39 0.95
N ARG A 185 -17.09 -1.33 0.53
CA ARG A 185 -17.00 -2.75 0.92
C ARG A 185 -15.62 -3.33 0.65
N ARG A 186 -14.99 -2.98 -0.48
CA ARG A 186 -13.70 -3.54 -0.88
C ARG A 186 -12.60 -3.15 0.11
N LEU A 187 -12.49 -1.87 0.45
CA LEU A 187 -11.49 -1.39 1.40
C LEU A 187 -11.67 -2.06 2.78
N LEU A 188 -12.91 -2.20 3.24
CA LEU A 188 -13.19 -2.86 4.53
C LEU A 188 -12.85 -4.36 4.55
N LEU A 189 -12.81 -5.02 3.38
CA LEU A 189 -12.36 -6.40 3.26
C LEU A 189 -10.83 -6.51 3.27
N GLU A 190 -10.14 -5.58 2.62
CA GLU A 190 -8.68 -5.55 2.52
C GLU A 190 -8.02 -5.03 3.82
N TRP A 191 -8.61 -4.04 4.47
CA TRP A 191 -8.18 -3.50 5.76
C TRP A 191 -9.26 -3.70 6.83
N PRO A 192 -9.44 -4.93 7.34
CA PRO A 192 -10.47 -5.23 8.34
C PRO A 192 -10.21 -4.55 9.69
N GLN A 193 -9.07 -3.91 9.89
CA GLN A 193 -8.69 -3.17 11.11
C GLN A 193 -8.59 -1.66 10.88
N VAL A 194 -9.09 -1.14 9.76
CA VAL A 194 -9.15 0.31 9.55
C VAL A 194 -9.93 0.99 10.67
N GLN A 195 -9.37 2.09 11.18
CA GLN A 195 -9.98 2.87 12.26
C GLN A 195 -9.74 4.36 12.03
N ALA A 196 -10.77 5.16 12.32
CA ALA A 196 -10.69 6.61 12.38
C ALA A 196 -10.52 7.08 13.83
N THR A 197 -9.60 8.00 14.07
CA THR A 197 -9.40 8.62 15.39
C THR A 197 -9.60 10.13 15.28
N PHE A 198 -10.59 10.65 16.01
CA PHE A 198 -10.85 12.09 16.13
C PHE A 198 -10.17 12.62 17.39
N GLN A 199 -9.14 13.43 17.22
CA GLN A 199 -8.30 13.95 18.31
C GLN A 199 -8.87 15.21 18.93
N ALA A 200 -8.35 15.60 20.10
CA ALA A 200 -8.72 16.87 20.73
C ALA A 200 -8.35 18.07 19.84
N ARG A 201 -9.22 19.07 19.83
CA ARG A 201 -8.97 20.36 19.17
C ARG A 201 -7.79 21.05 19.86
N LEU A 202 -6.82 21.55 19.08
CA LEU A 202 -5.68 22.32 19.58
C LEU A 202 -5.82 23.81 19.22
N ALA A 203 -5.81 24.13 17.93
CA ALA A 203 -5.89 25.50 17.41
C ALA A 203 -6.98 25.70 16.34
N SER A 204 -7.79 24.67 16.07
CA SER A 204 -8.89 24.71 15.10
C SER A 204 -10.22 24.45 15.81
N ASP A 205 -11.28 25.03 15.27
CA ASP A 205 -12.67 24.69 15.59
C ASP A 205 -13.05 23.26 15.18
N HIS A 206 -12.27 22.62 14.30
CA HIS A 206 -12.37 21.20 13.93
C HIS A 206 -11.34 20.30 14.64
N SER A 207 -11.74 19.04 14.81
CA SER A 207 -10.93 17.99 15.42
C SER A 207 -10.09 17.28 14.35
N PRO A 208 -8.75 17.14 14.54
CA PRO A 208 -7.92 16.39 13.60
C PRO A 208 -8.41 14.94 13.46
N THR A 209 -8.51 14.46 12.22
CA THR A 209 -8.94 13.09 11.90
C THR A 209 -7.75 12.27 11.41
N LEU A 210 -7.44 11.18 12.11
CA LEU A 210 -6.38 10.23 11.76
C LEU A 210 -6.99 8.90 11.31
N ILE A 211 -6.70 8.46 10.09
CA ILE A 211 -7.05 7.11 9.63
C ILE A 211 -5.84 6.19 9.81
N THR A 212 -6.02 5.13 10.60
CA THR A 212 -5.00 4.10 10.78
C THR A 212 -5.34 2.89 9.93
N LEU A 213 -4.47 2.58 8.96
CA LEU A 213 -4.57 1.39 8.11
C LEU A 213 -3.56 0.33 8.56
N THR A 214 -3.95 -0.51 9.53
CA THR A 214 -3.09 -1.61 9.98
C THR A 214 -3.32 -2.84 9.09
N PRO A 215 -2.29 -3.35 8.36
CA PRO A 215 -2.42 -4.59 7.62
C PRO A 215 -2.62 -5.78 8.58
N ASP A 216 -3.52 -6.69 8.24
CA ASP A 216 -3.83 -7.87 9.05
C ASP A 216 -2.62 -8.83 9.04
N ARG A 217 -1.80 -8.82 10.10
CA ARG A 217 -0.61 -9.68 10.19
C ARG A 217 -0.95 -11.15 10.48
N HIS A 218 -2.20 -11.49 10.82
CA HIS A 218 -2.54 -12.84 11.25
C HIS A 218 -3.95 -13.24 10.80
N ARG A 219 -4.07 -14.30 9.99
CA ARG A 219 -5.37 -14.97 9.81
C ARG A 219 -5.87 -15.41 11.19
N PRO A 220 -6.96 -14.83 11.74
CA PRO A 220 -7.44 -15.23 13.04
C PRO A 220 -7.89 -16.69 12.97
N LYS A 221 -7.47 -17.52 13.95
CA LYS A 221 -8.00 -18.87 14.11
C LYS A 221 -9.53 -18.76 14.16
N THR A 222 -10.22 -19.40 13.21
CA THR A 222 -11.68 -19.34 13.12
C THR A 222 -12.27 -19.99 14.36
N ARG A 223 -12.97 -19.19 15.19
CA ARG A 223 -13.69 -19.72 16.35
C ARG A 223 -14.85 -20.60 15.85
N PHE A 224 -14.98 -21.79 16.42
CA PHE A 224 -16.12 -22.65 16.14
C PHE A 224 -17.41 -21.97 16.58
N LYS A 225 -18.39 -21.89 15.68
CA LYS A 225 -19.75 -21.46 15.95
C LYS A 225 -20.69 -22.49 15.38
N PHE A 226 -21.68 -22.88 16.17
CA PHE A 226 -22.73 -23.77 15.70
C PHE A 226 -23.50 -23.09 14.57
N LEU A 227 -23.66 -23.78 13.43
CA LEU A 227 -24.53 -23.32 12.35
C LEU A 227 -25.87 -24.02 12.49
N ASN A 228 -26.96 -23.25 12.57
CA ASN A 228 -28.30 -23.81 12.79
C ASN A 228 -28.69 -24.79 11.68
N LEU A 229 -28.27 -24.50 10.44
CA LEU A 229 -28.47 -25.39 9.29
C LEU A 229 -27.91 -26.80 9.50
N TRP A 230 -26.91 -26.99 10.39
CA TRP A 230 -26.39 -28.33 10.65
C TRP A 230 -27.42 -29.25 11.26
N ALA A 231 -28.35 -28.73 12.06
CA ALA A 231 -29.41 -29.54 12.66
C ALA A 231 -30.31 -30.20 11.59
N ASP A 232 -30.44 -29.57 10.43
CA ASP A 232 -31.28 -30.04 9.32
C ASP A 232 -30.49 -30.87 8.28
N MET A 233 -29.17 -31.08 8.48
CA MET A 233 -28.34 -31.84 7.54
C MET A 233 -28.29 -33.32 7.87
N GLU A 234 -28.24 -34.14 6.82
CA GLU A 234 -27.97 -35.56 6.93
C GLU A 234 -26.62 -35.83 7.64
N GLY A 235 -26.63 -36.73 8.61
CA GLY A 235 -25.46 -37.08 9.43
C GLY A 235 -25.26 -36.25 10.71
N TYR A 236 -26.08 -35.22 10.97
CA TYR A 236 -26.03 -34.46 12.23
C TYR A 236 -26.37 -35.33 13.44
N GLU A 237 -27.50 -36.03 13.38
CA GLU A 237 -27.98 -36.87 14.49
C GLU A 237 -26.97 -37.98 14.82
N ALA A 238 -26.42 -38.63 13.78
CA ALA A 238 -25.35 -39.62 13.95
C ALA A 238 -24.09 -39.04 14.60
N ALA A 239 -23.72 -37.79 14.26
CA ALA A 239 -22.59 -37.10 14.88
C ALA A 239 -22.83 -36.76 16.37
N VAL A 240 -24.07 -36.39 16.73
CA VAL A 240 -24.48 -36.17 18.13
C VAL A 240 -24.42 -37.47 18.91
N GLN A 241 -25.00 -38.54 18.38
CA GLN A 241 -25.00 -39.86 19.03
C GLN A 241 -23.58 -40.40 19.24
N ALA A 242 -22.71 -40.30 18.23
CA ALA A 242 -21.31 -40.71 18.34
C ALA A 242 -20.55 -39.94 19.44
N ALA A 243 -20.76 -38.61 19.52
CA ALA A 243 -20.16 -37.80 20.56
C ALA A 243 -20.71 -38.15 21.96
N TRP A 244 -22.00 -38.47 22.06
CA TRP A 244 -22.63 -38.86 23.32
C TRP A 244 -22.28 -40.27 23.77
N ALA A 245 -21.98 -41.18 22.84
CA ALA A 245 -21.51 -42.53 23.14
C ALA A 245 -20.06 -42.58 23.65
N THR A 246 -19.28 -41.50 23.47
CA THR A 246 -17.88 -41.46 23.92
C THR A 246 -17.79 -41.53 25.44
N GLU A 247 -17.00 -42.45 25.98
CA GLU A 247 -16.73 -42.53 27.42
C GLU A 247 -15.96 -41.29 27.90
N THR A 248 -16.41 -40.71 29.02
CA THR A 248 -15.83 -39.47 29.57
C THR A 248 -15.79 -39.55 31.09
N HIS A 249 -14.66 -39.19 31.68
CA HIS A 249 -14.43 -39.18 33.12
C HIS A 249 -14.36 -37.74 33.69
N GLY A 250 -14.63 -37.58 34.98
CA GLY A 250 -14.64 -36.29 35.70
C GLY A 250 -16.04 -35.89 36.19
N ASN A 251 -16.14 -34.69 36.78
CA ASN A 251 -17.42 -34.16 37.27
C ASN A 251 -18.43 -33.90 36.13
N PRO A 252 -19.74 -33.73 36.41
CA PRO A 252 -20.77 -33.57 35.38
C PRO A 252 -20.48 -32.45 34.36
N ILE A 253 -19.96 -31.31 34.81
CA ILE A 253 -19.61 -30.17 33.95
C ILE A 253 -18.43 -30.53 33.03
N SER A 254 -17.42 -31.21 33.55
CA SER A 254 -16.27 -31.70 32.78
C SER A 254 -16.69 -32.74 31.74
N ARG A 255 -17.58 -33.67 32.11
CA ARG A 255 -18.15 -34.68 31.19
C ARG A 255 -18.93 -34.01 30.06
N LEU A 256 -19.82 -33.07 30.39
CA LEU A 256 -20.57 -32.29 29.40
C LEU A 256 -19.63 -31.51 28.47
N THR A 257 -18.65 -30.80 29.02
CA THR A 257 -17.69 -30.01 28.23
C THR A 257 -16.84 -30.90 27.32
N THR A 258 -16.48 -32.09 27.78
CA THR A 258 -15.73 -33.09 26.99
C THR A 258 -16.58 -33.62 25.84
N LYS A 259 -17.83 -34.01 26.09
CA LYS A 259 -18.77 -34.44 25.04
C LYS A 259 -19.04 -33.34 24.01
N LEU A 260 -19.22 -32.09 24.46
CA LEU A 260 -19.35 -30.94 23.56
C LEU A 260 -18.09 -30.68 22.74
N ARG A 261 -16.90 -30.94 23.30
CA ARG A 261 -15.62 -30.83 22.57
C ARG A 261 -15.49 -31.91 21.49
N VAL A 262 -15.90 -33.15 21.79
CA VAL A 262 -15.96 -34.25 20.82
C VAL A 262 -16.96 -33.93 19.71
N LEU A 263 -18.17 -33.50 20.08
CA LEU A 263 -19.21 -33.07 19.12
C LEU A 263 -18.72 -31.94 18.22
N LYS A 264 -18.04 -30.93 18.78
CA LYS A 264 -17.39 -29.86 18.01
C LYS A 264 -16.44 -30.43 16.95
N GLY A 265 -15.68 -31.48 17.26
CA GLY A 265 -14.80 -32.18 16.30
C GLY A 265 -15.60 -32.80 15.15
N HIS A 266 -16.64 -33.57 15.46
CA HIS A 266 -17.53 -34.16 14.44
C HIS A 266 -18.20 -33.10 13.57
N LEU A 267 -18.76 -32.05 14.17
CA LEU A 267 -19.42 -30.95 13.44
C LEU A 267 -18.44 -30.13 12.62
N SER A 268 -17.20 -29.98 13.08
CA SER A 268 -16.14 -29.31 12.30
C SER A 268 -15.74 -30.15 11.07
N ASN A 269 -15.75 -31.48 11.17
CA ASN A 269 -15.57 -32.38 10.03
C ASN A 269 -16.79 -32.33 9.08
N LEU A 270 -18.00 -32.33 9.61
CA LEU A 270 -19.25 -32.13 8.85
C LEU A 270 -19.21 -30.79 8.10
N HIS A 271 -18.73 -29.73 8.75
CA HIS A 271 -18.54 -28.43 8.15
C HIS A 271 -17.58 -28.49 6.97
N ARG A 272 -16.39 -29.10 7.17
CA ARG A 272 -15.37 -29.25 6.13
C ARG A 272 -15.92 -29.99 4.90
N LYS A 273 -16.73 -31.03 5.09
CA LYS A 273 -17.31 -31.83 4.01
C LYS A 273 -18.46 -31.12 3.28
N HIS A 274 -19.38 -30.49 4.00
CA HIS A 274 -20.67 -30.08 3.44
C HIS A 274 -20.89 -28.57 3.32
N THR A 275 -20.21 -27.73 4.11
CA THR A 275 -20.55 -26.30 4.20
C THR A 275 -19.35 -25.36 4.09
N ASN A 276 -18.12 -25.90 4.07
CA ASN A 276 -16.95 -25.10 3.76
C ASN A 276 -16.96 -24.65 2.30
N TYR A 277 -16.45 -23.44 2.05
CA TYR A 277 -16.44 -22.79 0.74
C TYR A 277 -17.82 -22.72 0.05
N ILE A 278 -18.91 -22.57 0.82
CA ILE A 278 -20.28 -22.60 0.29
C ILE A 278 -20.49 -21.62 -0.89
N SER A 279 -19.97 -20.39 -0.80
CA SER A 279 -20.09 -19.41 -1.89
C SER A 279 -19.32 -19.80 -3.15
N SER A 280 -18.17 -20.45 -3.01
CA SER A 280 -17.43 -20.99 -4.16
C SER A 280 -18.20 -22.13 -4.82
N ARG A 281 -18.79 -23.02 -4.02
CA ARG A 281 -19.61 -24.13 -4.50
C ARG A 281 -20.89 -23.66 -5.18
N VAL A 282 -21.55 -22.63 -4.66
CA VAL A 282 -22.68 -21.96 -5.32
C VAL A 282 -22.27 -21.41 -6.67
N LYS A 283 -21.14 -20.69 -6.74
CA LYS A 283 -20.64 -20.13 -8.01
C LYS A 283 -20.32 -21.22 -9.03
N GLN A 284 -19.67 -22.31 -8.62
CA GLN A 284 -19.40 -23.46 -9.49
C GLN A 284 -20.69 -24.14 -9.97
N ALA A 285 -21.67 -24.33 -9.08
CA ALA A 285 -22.97 -24.89 -9.45
C ALA A 285 -23.74 -23.98 -10.42
N GLN A 286 -23.62 -22.66 -10.27
CA GLN A 286 -24.19 -21.69 -11.20
C GLN A 286 -23.59 -21.84 -12.60
N VAL A 287 -22.26 -21.88 -12.70
CA VAL A 287 -21.57 -22.06 -13.99
C VAL A 287 -21.97 -23.38 -14.65
N ARG A 288 -21.99 -24.48 -13.90
CA ARG A 288 -22.43 -25.79 -14.43
C ARG A 288 -23.87 -25.78 -14.90
N TRP A 289 -24.75 -25.05 -14.21
CA TRP A 289 -26.14 -24.91 -14.63
C TRP A 289 -26.24 -24.09 -15.91
N GLN A 290 -25.49 -22.98 -16.03
CA GLN A 290 -25.40 -22.19 -17.26
C GLN A 290 -24.85 -23.00 -18.45
N GLU A 291 -23.81 -23.80 -18.25
CA GLU A 291 -23.27 -24.71 -19.26
C GLU A 291 -24.29 -25.78 -19.70
N ALA A 292 -25.07 -26.30 -18.75
CA ALA A 292 -26.12 -27.27 -19.05
C ALA A 292 -27.28 -26.64 -19.85
N GLN A 293 -27.64 -25.38 -19.54
CA GLN A 293 -28.63 -24.61 -20.28
C GLN A 293 -28.15 -24.32 -21.72
N ALA A 294 -26.92 -23.81 -21.88
CA ALA A 294 -26.33 -23.54 -23.19
C ALA A 294 -26.23 -24.80 -24.05
N GLY A 295 -25.84 -25.94 -23.45
CA GLY A 295 -25.82 -27.22 -24.16
C GLY A 295 -27.21 -27.68 -24.63
N MET A 296 -28.25 -27.47 -23.82
CA MET A 296 -29.62 -27.81 -24.19
C MET A 296 -30.16 -26.91 -25.30
N GLU A 297 -29.77 -25.64 -25.35
CA GLU A 297 -30.17 -24.72 -26.42
C GLU A 297 -29.60 -25.15 -27.78
N VAL A 298 -28.36 -25.64 -27.80
CA VAL A 298 -27.73 -26.19 -29.02
C VAL A 298 -28.40 -27.51 -29.46
N ASN A 299 -28.79 -28.38 -28.51
CA ASN A 299 -29.41 -29.68 -28.80
C ASN A 299 -30.66 -29.94 -27.93
N PRO A 300 -31.81 -29.33 -28.26
CA PRO A 300 -33.01 -29.37 -27.39
C PRO A 300 -33.63 -30.75 -27.21
N ASN A 301 -33.44 -31.64 -28.19
CA ASN A 301 -34.04 -32.98 -28.20
C ASN A 301 -33.17 -34.03 -27.47
N ASP A 302 -31.99 -33.67 -26.97
CA ASP A 302 -31.13 -34.58 -26.21
C ASP A 302 -31.63 -34.73 -24.76
N LEU A 303 -32.26 -35.88 -24.49
CA LEU A 303 -32.79 -36.23 -23.16
C LEU A 303 -31.72 -36.31 -22.07
N SER A 304 -30.43 -36.49 -22.42
CA SER A 304 -29.32 -36.49 -21.47
C SER A 304 -29.01 -35.07 -20.99
N LEU A 305 -29.05 -34.09 -21.88
CA LEU A 305 -28.87 -32.66 -21.56
C LEU A 305 -30.05 -32.15 -20.74
N GLY A 306 -31.27 -32.56 -21.09
CA GLY A 306 -32.50 -32.32 -20.32
C GLY A 306 -32.46 -32.83 -18.87
N ARG A 307 -31.77 -33.95 -18.63
CA ARG A 307 -31.54 -34.47 -17.27
C ARG A 307 -30.43 -33.69 -16.55
N ARG A 308 -29.33 -33.41 -17.25
CA ARG A 308 -28.17 -32.69 -16.69
C ARG A 308 -28.53 -31.27 -16.23
N GLU A 309 -29.36 -30.55 -16.98
CA GLU A 309 -29.85 -29.23 -16.58
C GLU A 309 -30.70 -29.32 -15.30
N ARG A 310 -31.64 -30.26 -15.23
CA ARG A 310 -32.49 -30.44 -14.04
C ARG A 310 -31.67 -30.78 -12.80
N ASP A 311 -30.66 -31.63 -12.94
CA ASP A 311 -29.81 -32.04 -11.82
C ASP A 311 -28.89 -30.90 -11.35
N THR A 312 -28.32 -30.15 -12.29
CA THR A 312 -27.49 -28.96 -11.96
C THR A 312 -28.32 -27.83 -11.36
N CYS A 313 -29.55 -27.61 -11.84
CA CYS A 313 -30.52 -26.67 -11.27
C CYS A 313 -30.89 -27.03 -9.83
N LYS A 314 -31.22 -28.30 -9.57
CA LYS A 314 -31.50 -28.82 -8.21
C LYS A 314 -30.32 -28.59 -7.28
N LEU A 315 -29.11 -28.92 -7.73
CA LEU A 315 -27.88 -28.72 -6.94
C LEU A 315 -27.63 -27.24 -6.64
N TYR A 316 -27.78 -26.36 -7.64
CA TYR A 316 -27.62 -24.91 -7.47
C TYR A 316 -28.61 -24.36 -6.43
N ASN A 317 -29.89 -24.69 -6.57
CA ASN A 317 -30.94 -24.23 -5.64
C ASN A 317 -30.73 -24.76 -4.21
N ALA A 318 -30.29 -26.01 -4.05
CA ALA A 318 -29.96 -26.58 -2.75
C ALA A 318 -28.78 -25.85 -2.09
N LEU A 319 -27.67 -25.64 -2.81
CA LEU A 319 -26.50 -24.92 -2.29
C LEU A 319 -26.81 -23.45 -1.97
N ARG A 320 -27.67 -22.81 -2.77
CA ARG A 320 -28.15 -21.44 -2.54
C ARG A 320 -28.93 -21.30 -1.24
N LYS A 321 -29.85 -22.23 -0.94
CA LYS A 321 -30.58 -22.23 0.35
C LYS A 321 -29.63 -22.35 1.54
N VAL A 322 -28.59 -23.19 1.42
CA VAL A 322 -27.57 -23.36 2.46
C VAL A 322 -26.74 -22.07 2.64
N GLU A 323 -26.34 -21.43 1.55
CA GLU A 323 -25.62 -20.14 1.57
C GLU A 323 -26.44 -19.04 2.25
N GLU A 324 -27.73 -18.93 1.93
CA GLU A 324 -28.63 -17.94 2.53
C GLU A 324 -28.77 -18.14 4.05
N SER A 325 -29.07 -19.37 4.50
CA SER A 325 -29.15 -19.70 5.92
C SER A 325 -27.85 -19.41 6.66
N PHE A 326 -26.70 -19.71 6.05
CA PHE A 326 -25.39 -19.41 6.61
C PHE A 326 -25.18 -17.91 6.85
N TYR A 327 -25.49 -17.06 5.87
CA TYR A 327 -25.30 -15.61 6.01
C TYR A 327 -26.38 -14.95 6.89
N LYS A 328 -27.63 -15.44 6.86
CA LYS A 328 -28.73 -14.97 7.71
C LYS A 328 -28.41 -15.14 9.20
N GLN A 329 -27.91 -16.31 9.60
CA GLN A 329 -27.52 -16.54 11.00
C GLN A 329 -26.39 -15.60 11.44
N ARG A 330 -25.44 -15.31 10.55
CA ARG A 330 -24.29 -14.45 10.85
C ARG A 330 -24.64 -12.96 10.89
N SER A 331 -25.64 -12.52 10.13
CA SER A 331 -26.08 -11.12 10.09
C SER A 331 -26.89 -10.70 11.33
N ARG A 332 -27.54 -11.65 12.03
CA ARG A 332 -28.46 -11.45 13.18
C ARG A 332 -29.71 -10.61 12.85
N VAL A 333 -30.03 -10.41 11.57
CA VAL A 333 -31.24 -9.67 11.15
C VAL A 333 -32.47 -10.57 11.27
N HIS A 334 -33.48 -10.16 12.07
CA HIS A 334 -34.69 -10.95 12.32
C HIS A 334 -35.84 -10.65 11.35
N TRP A 335 -35.95 -9.42 10.84
CA TRP A 335 -37.09 -8.97 10.04
C TRP A 335 -36.63 -8.54 8.65
N LEU A 336 -37.11 -9.23 7.62
CA LEU A 336 -37.06 -8.78 6.23
C LEU A 336 -38.48 -8.45 5.82
N LYS A 337 -38.74 -7.19 5.44
CA LYS A 337 -40.07 -6.73 5.02
C LYS A 337 -40.40 -7.07 3.56
N LEU A 338 -39.48 -7.62 2.77
CA LEU A 338 -39.69 -8.01 1.38
C LEU A 338 -38.91 -9.30 1.05
N GLY A 339 -39.56 -10.17 0.27
CA GLY A 339 -39.12 -11.53 -0.06
C GLY A 339 -38.03 -11.63 -1.14
N ASP A 340 -37.43 -12.83 -1.13
CA ASP A 340 -36.42 -13.44 -2.00
C ASP A 340 -34.94 -12.95 -1.96
N LYS A 341 -34.06 -13.90 -1.60
CA LYS A 341 -32.64 -14.06 -2.03
C LYS A 341 -31.68 -12.89 -1.76
N ASN A 342 -31.48 -12.55 -0.49
CA ASN A 342 -30.68 -11.40 -0.04
C ASN A 342 -29.26 -11.71 0.50
N THR A 343 -28.51 -12.63 -0.12
CA THR A 343 -27.14 -12.97 0.38
C THR A 343 -26.17 -11.79 0.35
N ALA A 344 -26.27 -10.90 -0.66
CA ALA A 344 -25.47 -9.69 -0.73
C ALA A 344 -25.77 -8.70 0.41
N PHE A 345 -27.05 -8.53 0.76
CA PHE A 345 -27.47 -7.74 1.91
C PHE A 345 -26.90 -8.33 3.20
N PHE A 346 -27.09 -9.63 3.44
CA PHE A 346 -26.55 -10.27 4.64
C PHE A 346 -25.03 -10.20 4.71
N HIS A 347 -24.33 -10.32 3.58
CA HIS A 347 -22.88 -10.17 3.52
C HIS A 347 -22.44 -8.76 3.94
N ARG A 348 -23.11 -7.71 3.42
CA ARG A 348 -22.87 -6.31 3.80
C ARG A 348 -23.15 -6.08 5.29
N SER A 349 -24.28 -6.58 5.81
CA SER A 349 -24.61 -6.48 7.24
C SER A 349 -23.60 -7.19 8.14
N VAL A 350 -23.10 -8.36 7.73
CA VAL A 350 -22.06 -9.11 8.46
C VAL A 350 -20.76 -8.31 8.49
N LEU A 351 -20.36 -7.68 7.38
CA LEU A 351 -19.15 -6.87 7.30
C LEU A 351 -19.25 -5.62 8.18
N HIS A 352 -20.33 -4.84 8.03
CA HIS A 352 -20.59 -3.66 8.85
C HIS A 352 -20.61 -4.01 10.35
N ARG A 353 -21.30 -5.10 10.72
CA ARG A 353 -21.34 -5.58 12.11
C ARG A 353 -19.98 -6.04 12.62
N ARG A 354 -19.19 -6.73 11.79
CA ARG A 354 -17.83 -7.18 12.15
C ARG A 354 -16.92 -5.99 12.44
N HIS A 355 -17.00 -4.95 11.60
CA HIS A 355 -16.23 -3.71 11.77
C HIS A 355 -16.68 -2.92 13.00
N ARG A 356 -17.97 -2.64 13.14
CA ARG A 356 -18.50 -1.87 14.27
C ARG A 356 -18.26 -2.53 15.64
N ASN A 357 -18.22 -3.86 15.70
CA ASN A 357 -17.98 -4.58 16.96
C ASN A 357 -16.53 -5.05 17.13
N ALA A 358 -15.60 -4.59 16.29
CA ALA A 358 -14.20 -4.91 16.47
C ALA A 358 -13.65 -4.16 17.71
N ILE A 359 -13.09 -4.92 18.65
CA ILE A 359 -12.35 -4.35 19.79
C ILE A 359 -10.92 -4.14 19.30
N HIS A 360 -10.55 -2.89 19.06
CA HIS A 360 -9.24 -2.51 18.54
C HIS A 360 -8.19 -2.31 19.63
N SER A 361 -8.62 -1.92 20.83
CA SER A 361 -7.75 -1.77 21.98
C SER A 361 -8.53 -1.90 23.29
N LEU A 362 -7.79 -2.21 24.36
CA LEU A 362 -8.26 -2.16 25.73
C LEU A 362 -7.24 -1.37 26.54
N ARG A 363 -7.72 -0.63 27.54
CA ARG A 363 -6.88 0.15 28.45
C ARG A 363 -6.68 -0.61 29.74
N LYS A 364 -5.43 -0.71 30.20
CA LYS A 364 -5.03 -1.27 31.49
C LYS A 364 -5.29 -0.27 32.62
N GLU A 365 -5.25 -0.75 33.88
CA GLU A 365 -5.46 0.09 35.07
C GLU A 365 -4.39 1.18 35.23
N ASP A 366 -3.17 0.92 34.74
CA ASP A 366 -2.06 1.88 34.66
C ASP A 366 -2.22 2.95 33.56
N GLY A 367 -3.31 2.89 32.79
CA GLY A 367 -3.60 3.80 31.69
C GLY A 367 -2.97 3.44 30.35
N VAL A 368 -2.12 2.41 30.29
CA VAL A 368 -1.49 1.94 29.04
C VAL A 368 -2.52 1.28 28.13
N GLU A 369 -2.50 1.65 26.85
CA GLU A 369 -3.40 1.12 25.85
C GLU A 369 -2.74 -0.04 25.09
N GLU A 370 -3.31 -1.24 25.22
CA GLU A 370 -2.85 -2.43 24.51
C GLU A 370 -3.58 -2.59 23.18
N ARG A 371 -2.86 -3.00 22.13
CA ARG A 371 -3.38 -3.15 20.77
C ARG A 371 -3.09 -4.53 20.17
N ASP A 372 -2.22 -5.32 20.79
CA ASP A 372 -1.96 -6.67 20.31
C ASP A 372 -3.13 -7.62 20.62
N ARG A 373 -3.62 -8.36 19.61
CA ARG A 373 -4.80 -9.21 19.77
C ARG A 373 -4.61 -10.37 20.75
N GLU A 374 -3.40 -10.90 20.86
CA GLU A 374 -3.11 -11.98 21.80
C GLU A 374 -3.12 -11.44 23.22
N GLU A 375 -2.48 -10.29 23.43
CA GLU A 375 -2.45 -9.61 24.73
C GLU A 375 -3.84 -9.12 25.15
N LEU A 376 -4.64 -8.56 24.23
CA LEU A 376 -6.04 -8.22 24.49
C LEU A 376 -6.85 -9.45 24.97
N GLY A 377 -6.58 -10.61 24.36
CA GLY A 377 -7.20 -11.88 24.76
C GLY A 377 -6.77 -12.33 26.15
N LYS A 378 -5.46 -12.24 26.47
CA LYS A 378 -4.91 -12.55 27.79
C LYS A 378 -5.45 -11.62 28.86
N MET A 379 -5.53 -10.32 28.58
CA MET A 379 -6.08 -9.31 29.48
C MET A 379 -7.54 -9.59 29.81
N ALA A 380 -8.38 -9.85 28.81
CA ALA A 380 -9.78 -10.20 29.04
C ALA A 380 -9.90 -11.51 29.83
N ALA A 381 -9.10 -12.53 29.50
CA ALA A 381 -9.10 -13.80 30.22
C ALA A 381 -8.66 -13.64 31.68
N SER A 382 -7.62 -12.85 31.96
CA SER A 382 -7.16 -12.55 33.33
C SER A 382 -8.26 -11.83 34.10
N HIS A 383 -8.81 -10.75 33.55
CA HIS A 383 -9.87 -9.98 34.22
C HIS A 383 -11.06 -10.85 34.64
N PHE A 384 -11.57 -11.70 33.74
CA PHE A 384 -12.66 -12.61 34.08
C PHE A 384 -12.21 -13.76 34.98
N LYS A 385 -10.97 -14.24 34.86
CA LYS A 385 -10.42 -15.23 35.79
C LYS A 385 -10.40 -14.66 37.19
N ASP A 386 -9.89 -13.44 37.39
CA ASP A 386 -9.79 -12.79 38.69
C ASP A 386 -11.18 -12.58 39.31
N ILE A 387 -12.16 -12.13 38.52
CA ILE A 387 -13.57 -12.04 38.95
C ILE A 387 -14.11 -13.42 39.38
N LEU A 388 -13.87 -14.46 38.58
CA LEU A 388 -14.44 -15.79 38.82
C LEU A 388 -13.66 -16.63 39.85
N SER A 389 -12.39 -16.30 40.12
CA SER A 389 -11.54 -16.95 41.12
C SER A 389 -11.44 -16.15 42.43
N SER A 390 -12.10 -14.99 42.51
CA SER A 390 -12.27 -14.24 43.76
C SER A 390 -13.18 -15.03 44.71
N ASN A 391 -12.60 -16.04 45.37
CA ASN A 391 -13.28 -16.78 46.42
C ASN A 391 -13.35 -15.89 47.66
N ARG A 392 -14.57 -15.49 48.06
CA ARG A 392 -14.83 -15.13 49.46
C ARG A 392 -14.38 -16.32 50.29
N GLN A 393 -13.52 -16.06 51.27
CA GLN A 393 -12.93 -17.08 52.14
C GLN A 393 -14.03 -17.86 52.88
N GLU A 394 -14.03 -19.18 52.70
CA GLU A 394 -14.40 -20.16 53.71
C GLU A 394 -13.36 -21.30 53.60
N PRO A 395 -12.77 -21.77 54.72
CA PRO A 395 -11.53 -22.56 54.68
C PRO A 395 -11.81 -24.07 54.69
N LEU A 396 -11.19 -24.84 53.78
CA LEU A 396 -10.57 -26.13 54.10
C LEU A 396 -9.90 -26.79 52.88
N GLY A 397 -8.61 -27.11 53.05
CA GLY A 397 -8.03 -28.36 52.59
C GLY A 397 -7.59 -28.48 51.13
N SER A 398 -6.28 -28.29 50.92
CA SER A 398 -5.38 -29.07 50.05
C SER A 398 -5.91 -29.62 48.71
N MET A 399 -5.24 -29.25 47.61
CA MET A 399 -4.50 -30.21 46.76
C MET A 399 -3.97 -29.44 45.55
N ALA A 400 -2.81 -28.82 45.74
CA ALA A 400 -1.91 -28.47 44.66
C ALA A 400 -1.47 -29.77 43.99
N HIS A 401 -2.01 -30.11 42.82
CA HIS A 401 -1.40 -30.94 41.79
C HIS A 401 -2.38 -30.98 40.62
N LEU A 402 -2.05 -30.30 39.52
CA LEU A 402 -2.42 -30.62 38.13
C LEU A 402 -2.04 -29.42 37.27
N TYR A 403 -0.79 -29.38 36.80
CA TYR A 403 -0.37 -29.10 35.41
C TYR A 403 1.17 -29.10 35.38
N PRO A 404 1.82 -30.02 34.65
CA PRO A 404 3.25 -29.94 34.38
C PRO A 404 3.54 -28.82 33.37
N SER A 405 4.57 -28.04 33.66
CA SER A 405 5.24 -27.13 32.74
C SER A 405 5.93 -27.91 31.61
N LEU A 406 5.81 -27.42 30.38
CA LEU A 406 6.67 -27.84 29.27
C LEU A 406 7.58 -26.66 28.91
N ASN A 407 8.85 -26.85 29.24
CA ASN A 407 9.96 -25.96 28.91
C ASN A 407 10.22 -25.92 27.40
N ALA A 408 10.76 -24.76 27.01
CA ALA A 408 11.35 -24.47 25.71
C ALA A 408 12.55 -25.37 25.38
N CYS A 409 12.85 -25.50 24.09
CA CYS A 409 14.21 -25.45 23.56
C CYS A 409 14.22 -25.09 22.05
N PRO A 410 15.35 -24.55 21.53
CA PRO A 410 15.44 -23.73 20.32
C PRO A 410 16.06 -24.48 19.13
N GLY A 411 15.97 -23.88 17.92
CA GLY A 411 16.65 -24.39 16.72
C GLY A 411 16.50 -23.43 15.53
N LEU A 412 17.64 -23.02 14.98
CA LEU A 412 17.89 -21.90 14.07
C LEU A 412 17.91 -22.25 12.56
N TYR A 413 17.81 -21.19 11.75
CA TYR A 413 18.29 -20.93 10.37
C TYR A 413 17.65 -21.61 9.14
N LEU A 414 17.00 -20.77 8.31
CA LEU A 414 17.20 -20.64 6.84
C LEU A 414 16.14 -19.66 6.25
N GLU A 415 16.32 -18.34 6.39
CA GLU A 415 15.49 -17.35 5.68
C GLU A 415 16.25 -16.04 5.43
N GLU A 416 17.12 -15.96 4.41
CA GLU A 416 17.74 -14.68 4.01
C GLU A 416 17.70 -14.35 2.51
N LEU A 417 16.86 -15.05 1.73
CA LEU A 417 16.61 -14.69 0.32
C LEU A 417 15.13 -14.43 -0.01
N SER A 418 14.23 -14.48 0.98
CA SER A 418 12.78 -14.31 0.82
C SER A 418 12.28 -12.87 1.04
N PHE A 419 13.09 -12.01 1.65
CA PHE A 419 12.68 -10.64 2.00
C PHE A 419 12.47 -9.76 0.78
N LEU A 420 13.19 -10.06 -0.30
CA LEU A 420 13.40 -9.15 -1.40
C LEU A 420 12.22 -9.02 -2.38
N PRO A 421 11.61 -10.14 -2.81
CA PRO A 421 10.39 -10.10 -3.61
C PRO A 421 9.16 -9.73 -2.76
N ALA A 422 9.19 -9.96 -1.44
CA ALA A 422 8.09 -9.65 -0.53
C ALA A 422 8.02 -8.14 -0.19
N PHE A 423 9.17 -7.47 -0.08
CA PHE A 423 9.27 -6.03 0.16
C PHE A 423 8.79 -5.20 -1.04
N LEU A 424 9.19 -5.56 -2.26
CA LEU A 424 8.69 -4.92 -3.49
C LEU A 424 7.21 -5.26 -3.76
N LYS A 425 6.74 -6.48 -3.44
CA LYS A 425 5.31 -6.83 -3.48
C LYS A 425 4.46 -6.11 -2.42
N GLY A 426 5.08 -5.62 -1.35
CA GLY A 426 4.43 -4.94 -0.24
C GLY A 426 4.16 -3.44 -0.48
N GLN A 427 4.73 -2.85 -1.53
CA GLN A 427 4.40 -1.49 -1.92
C GLN A 427 2.98 -1.47 -2.49
N LYS A 428 2.11 -0.64 -1.90
CA LYS A 428 0.70 -0.50 -2.30
C LYS A 428 0.52 0.19 -3.67
N PHE A 429 1.61 0.52 -4.36
CA PHE A 429 1.60 1.16 -5.66
C PHE A 429 1.43 0.11 -6.77
N LYS A 430 0.34 0.22 -7.55
CA LYS A 430 0.02 -0.69 -8.67
C LYS A 430 0.50 -0.18 -10.04
N GLY A 431 1.08 1.02 -10.11
CA GLY A 431 1.61 1.58 -11.36
C GLY A 431 2.96 0.98 -11.77
N PRO A 432 3.43 1.24 -13.01
CA PRO A 432 4.75 0.81 -13.45
C PRO A 432 5.83 1.52 -12.62
N VAL A 433 6.96 0.85 -12.36
CA VAL A 433 8.11 1.39 -11.62
C VAL A 433 9.36 1.16 -12.46
N PHE A 434 10.20 2.18 -12.59
CA PHE A 434 11.31 2.20 -13.54
C PHE A 434 12.63 2.40 -12.83
N HIS A 435 13.39 1.34 -12.68
CA HIS A 435 14.61 1.36 -11.89
C HIS A 435 15.81 1.85 -12.70
N LEU A 436 16.69 2.57 -12.03
CA LEU A 436 18.06 2.84 -12.49
C LEU A 436 19.02 2.15 -11.51
N ILE A 437 20.16 1.68 -12.00
CA ILE A 437 21.16 1.03 -11.14
C ILE A 437 22.18 2.04 -10.61
N GLY A 438 22.49 1.92 -9.32
CA GLY A 438 23.56 2.69 -8.65
C GLY A 438 24.70 1.79 -8.16
N ASN A 439 25.81 2.39 -7.74
CA ASN A 439 26.97 1.68 -7.19
C ASN A 439 26.60 0.70 -6.06
N HIS A 440 25.75 1.12 -5.13
CA HIS A 440 25.30 0.26 -4.04
C HIS A 440 24.46 -0.93 -4.51
N CYS A 441 23.77 -0.84 -5.66
CA CYS A 441 23.10 -2.03 -6.20
C CYS A 441 24.13 -3.08 -6.62
N LEU A 442 25.23 -2.62 -7.23
CA LEU A 442 26.29 -3.44 -7.81
C LEU A 442 27.29 -3.99 -6.79
N TYR A 443 27.35 -3.44 -5.58
CA TYR A 443 28.10 -4.06 -4.46
C TYR A 443 27.42 -5.32 -3.93
N ASN A 444 26.11 -5.43 -4.09
CA ASN A 444 25.30 -6.44 -3.40
C ASN A 444 24.86 -7.58 -4.31
N LEU A 445 24.40 -7.24 -5.52
CA LEU A 445 23.90 -8.23 -6.45
C LEU A 445 24.61 -8.09 -7.81
N PRO A 446 25.02 -9.21 -8.41
CA PRO A 446 25.52 -9.19 -9.78
C PRO A 446 24.37 -8.84 -10.74
N ARG A 447 24.72 -8.27 -11.90
CA ARG A 447 23.77 -7.75 -12.90
C ARG A 447 22.76 -8.82 -13.38
N ASP A 448 23.19 -10.06 -13.53
CA ASP A 448 22.33 -11.19 -13.95
C ASP A 448 21.21 -11.52 -12.96
N ILE A 449 21.40 -11.25 -11.67
CA ILE A 449 20.35 -11.35 -10.64
C ILE A 449 19.58 -10.03 -10.49
N LEU A 450 20.29 -8.91 -10.49
CA LEU A 450 19.73 -7.59 -10.18
C LEU A 450 18.73 -7.11 -11.25
N LEU A 451 19.05 -7.24 -12.53
CA LEU A 451 18.23 -6.68 -13.61
C LEU A 451 16.86 -7.40 -13.75
N PRO A 452 16.77 -8.74 -13.70
CA PRO A 452 15.48 -9.42 -13.69
C PRO A 452 14.66 -9.12 -12.44
N LEU A 453 15.33 -9.01 -11.27
CA LEU A 453 14.67 -8.67 -10.01
C LEU A 453 14.00 -7.30 -10.05
N LEU A 454 14.69 -6.31 -10.64
CA LEU A 454 14.20 -4.94 -10.83
C LEU A 454 13.33 -4.77 -12.09
N LYS A 455 13.13 -5.83 -12.88
CA LYS A 455 12.40 -5.80 -14.17
C LYS A 455 12.91 -4.71 -15.11
N ILE A 456 14.22 -4.49 -15.16
CA ILE A 456 14.82 -3.52 -16.08
C ILE A 456 14.71 -4.08 -17.52
N PRO A 457 14.13 -3.33 -18.47
CA PRO A 457 13.72 -3.86 -19.78
C PRO A 457 14.84 -4.05 -20.81
N GLY A 458 16.11 -3.91 -20.43
CA GLY A 458 17.25 -3.97 -21.35
C GLY A 458 17.59 -5.39 -21.85
N PRO A 459 17.94 -5.57 -23.14
CA PRO A 459 18.39 -6.85 -23.66
C PRO A 459 19.77 -7.24 -23.09
N ASN A 460 20.04 -8.55 -22.99
CA ASN A 460 21.38 -9.12 -22.73
C ASN A 460 22.14 -8.55 -21.51
N GLY A 461 21.44 -8.20 -20.43
CA GLY A 461 22.07 -7.70 -19.20
C GLY A 461 22.49 -6.23 -19.24
N GLN A 462 22.00 -5.46 -20.21
CA GLN A 462 22.12 -4.01 -20.26
C GLN A 462 21.12 -3.35 -19.30
N ALA A 463 21.53 -2.29 -18.61
CA ALA A 463 20.69 -1.58 -17.64
C ALA A 463 20.19 -0.21 -18.13
N TYR A 464 20.50 0.17 -19.37
CA TYR A 464 20.02 1.39 -20.02
C TYR A 464 18.83 1.08 -20.93
N TYR A 465 17.88 2.01 -20.99
CA TYR A 465 16.63 1.87 -21.75
C TYR A 465 15.94 3.22 -21.89
N ASP A 466 14.90 3.30 -22.71
CA ASP A 466 14.05 4.48 -22.81
C ASP A 466 12.56 4.10 -22.76
N ILE A 467 11.73 5.08 -22.40
CA ILE A 467 10.27 4.98 -22.38
C ILE A 467 9.63 6.26 -22.90
N SER A 468 8.47 6.14 -23.55
CA SER A 468 7.64 7.28 -23.93
C SER A 468 6.32 7.27 -23.15
N PRO A 469 6.18 8.11 -22.11
CA PRO A 469 4.93 8.23 -21.34
C PRO A 469 3.75 8.75 -22.17
N GLY A 470 4.05 9.50 -23.22
CA GLY A 470 3.11 10.08 -24.18
C GLY A 470 3.84 10.47 -25.46
N PRO A 471 3.12 10.92 -26.50
CA PRO A 471 3.73 11.26 -27.78
C PRO A 471 4.71 12.44 -27.70
N GLU A 472 4.57 13.34 -26.72
CA GLU A 472 5.36 14.57 -26.58
C GLU A 472 6.67 14.38 -25.82
N TYR A 473 6.82 13.29 -25.06
CA TYR A 473 7.94 13.09 -24.15
C TYR A 473 8.60 11.72 -24.28
N ARG A 474 9.91 11.71 -24.07
CA ARG A 474 10.70 10.49 -23.88
C ARG A 474 11.58 10.63 -22.64
N ILE A 475 11.70 9.54 -21.90
CA ILE A 475 12.58 9.44 -20.75
C ILE A 475 13.65 8.40 -21.10
N VAL A 476 14.90 8.80 -20.97
CA VAL A 476 16.06 7.97 -21.30
C VAL A 476 16.80 7.67 -20.01
N VAL A 477 17.00 6.41 -19.68
CA VAL A 477 17.72 5.95 -18.50
C VAL A 477 19.09 5.42 -18.93
N LEU A 478 20.14 6.05 -18.43
CA LEU A 478 21.53 5.67 -18.66
C LEU A 478 22.03 4.75 -17.55
N ASP A 479 22.87 3.79 -17.95
CA ASP A 479 23.70 2.99 -17.07
C ASP A 479 25.07 3.65 -16.95
N GLY A 480 25.22 4.50 -15.93
CA GLY A 480 26.49 5.15 -15.59
C GLY A 480 27.57 4.19 -15.07
N TYR A 481 27.25 2.91 -14.88
CA TYR A 481 28.16 1.87 -14.44
C TYR A 481 28.47 0.85 -15.55
N ASP A 482 28.17 1.19 -16.80
CA ASP A 482 28.40 0.33 -17.94
C ASP A 482 29.89 -0.03 -18.06
N ILE A 483 30.77 0.97 -18.01
CA ILE A 483 32.21 0.80 -17.77
C ILE A 483 32.50 1.16 -16.32
N SER A 484 32.65 0.16 -15.45
CA SER A 484 32.97 0.38 -14.05
C SER A 484 33.73 -0.79 -13.44
N ALA A 485 34.43 -0.53 -12.33
CA ALA A 485 35.17 -1.55 -11.59
C ALA A 485 34.26 -2.45 -10.75
N ILE A 486 32.94 -2.19 -10.73
CA ILE A 486 31.94 -2.83 -9.88
C ILE A 486 30.78 -3.37 -10.74
N GLY A 487 30.06 -4.38 -10.26
CA GLY A 487 28.84 -4.90 -10.92
C GLY A 487 29.02 -5.91 -12.05
N TRP A 488 30.09 -5.81 -12.84
CA TRP A 488 30.47 -6.85 -13.82
C TRP A 488 31.44 -7.88 -13.21
N PRO A 489 31.48 -9.14 -13.71
CA PRO A 489 32.47 -10.12 -13.27
C PRO A 489 33.91 -9.63 -13.44
N ARG A 490 34.82 -10.02 -12.55
CA ARG A 490 36.23 -9.52 -12.54
C ARG A 490 36.98 -9.69 -13.86
N VAL A 491 36.66 -10.73 -14.62
CA VAL A 491 37.29 -11.05 -15.92
C VAL A 491 36.54 -10.43 -17.11
N HIS A 492 35.47 -9.69 -16.87
CA HIS A 492 34.66 -9.08 -17.92
C HIS A 492 35.44 -7.93 -18.60
N PRO A 493 35.36 -7.78 -19.94
CA PRO A 493 36.08 -6.74 -20.66
C PRO A 493 35.84 -5.32 -20.11
N LYS A 494 34.58 -5.00 -19.76
CA LYS A 494 34.22 -3.69 -19.18
C LYS A 494 34.86 -3.45 -17.80
N THR A 495 35.03 -4.48 -16.97
CA THR A 495 35.72 -4.38 -15.68
C THR A 495 37.22 -4.19 -15.88
N LEU A 496 37.83 -4.97 -16.78
CA LEU A 496 39.26 -4.84 -17.07
C LEU A 496 39.59 -3.45 -17.61
N GLN A 497 38.78 -2.93 -18.54
CA GLN A 497 38.90 -1.57 -19.05
C GLN A 497 38.77 -0.53 -17.93
N ALA A 498 37.79 -0.67 -17.03
CA ALA A 498 37.59 0.26 -15.93
C ALA A 498 38.73 0.23 -14.91
N LEU A 499 39.27 -0.95 -14.60
CA LEU A 499 40.43 -1.10 -13.70
C LEU A 499 41.69 -0.48 -14.31
N GLU A 500 41.96 -0.71 -15.60
CA GLU A 500 43.07 -0.09 -16.30
C GLU A 500 42.94 1.45 -16.31
N PHE A 501 41.73 1.95 -16.56
CA PHE A 501 41.45 3.39 -16.53
C PHE A 501 41.69 3.99 -15.13
N LEU A 502 41.16 3.36 -14.08
CA LEU A 502 41.36 3.80 -12.69
C LEU A 502 42.82 3.75 -12.27
N GLU A 503 43.58 2.73 -12.69
CA GLU A 503 45.01 2.65 -12.36
C GLU A 503 45.80 3.82 -12.95
N LYS A 504 45.43 4.26 -14.16
CA LYS A 504 46.05 5.42 -14.82
C LYS A 504 45.62 6.75 -14.21
N LYS A 505 44.35 6.87 -13.78
CA LYS A 505 43.75 8.14 -13.36
C LYS A 505 43.77 8.39 -11.86
N ASN A 506 43.76 7.35 -11.04
CA ASN A 506 43.74 7.44 -9.59
C ASN A 506 44.98 6.74 -9.01
N PRO A 507 46.00 7.49 -8.55
CA PRO A 507 47.25 6.93 -8.05
C PRO A 507 47.12 6.30 -6.65
N ASN A 508 45.97 6.43 -5.98
CA ASN A 508 45.77 5.91 -4.64
C ASN A 508 45.70 4.37 -4.65
N SER A 509 46.13 3.75 -3.55
CA SER A 509 45.97 2.32 -3.33
C SER A 509 44.50 1.95 -3.07
N ASP A 510 43.80 2.76 -2.25
CA ASP A 510 42.34 2.74 -2.16
C ASP A 510 41.75 3.57 -3.31
N LYS A 511 41.25 2.87 -4.34
CA LYS A 511 40.65 3.50 -5.52
C LYS A 511 39.32 4.22 -5.20
N ASN A 512 38.75 4.09 -4.00
CA ASN A 512 37.63 4.95 -3.56
C ASN A 512 38.09 6.31 -3.04
N SER A 513 39.37 6.48 -2.74
CA SER A 513 39.89 7.73 -2.23
C SER A 513 40.10 8.75 -3.36
N PRO A 514 39.51 9.96 -3.27
CA PRO A 514 39.82 11.08 -4.16
C PRO A 514 41.02 11.91 -3.66
N ALA A 515 41.74 11.46 -2.62
CA ALA A 515 42.85 12.19 -2.05
C ALA A 515 43.95 12.45 -3.10
N GLY A 516 44.48 13.67 -3.15
CA GLY A 516 45.51 14.06 -4.13
C GLY A 516 45.00 14.33 -5.54
N LEU A 517 43.75 13.98 -5.88
CA LEU A 517 43.13 14.35 -7.15
C LEU A 517 42.63 15.80 -7.10
N LEU A 518 42.84 16.54 -8.19
CA LEU A 518 42.54 17.98 -8.29
C LEU A 518 41.37 18.24 -9.23
N GLY A 519 40.47 19.15 -8.83
CA GLY A 519 39.34 19.58 -9.64
C GLY A 519 38.47 18.42 -10.10
N LEU A 520 38.07 18.42 -11.36
CA LEU A 520 37.19 17.41 -11.93
C LEU A 520 37.78 16.00 -11.95
N GLU A 521 39.11 15.84 -11.88
CA GLU A 521 39.74 14.51 -11.81
C GLU A 521 39.36 13.76 -10.53
N ARG A 522 38.85 14.47 -9.49
CA ARG A 522 38.34 13.86 -8.25
C ARG A 522 37.21 12.87 -8.46
N ARG A 523 36.56 12.89 -9.64
CA ARG A 523 35.53 11.94 -10.07
C ARG A 523 36.07 10.54 -10.37
N PHE A 524 37.37 10.38 -10.57
CA PHE A 524 37.99 9.11 -10.92
C PHE A 524 38.21 8.22 -9.70
N VAL A 525 37.09 7.77 -9.12
CA VAL A 525 37.02 6.89 -7.96
C VAL A 525 36.22 5.64 -8.27
N MET A 526 36.51 4.56 -7.57
CA MET A 526 35.98 3.21 -7.83
C MET A 526 34.46 3.10 -7.65
N PHE A 527 33.86 3.97 -6.84
CA PHE A 527 32.41 4.02 -6.64
C PHE A 527 31.65 4.73 -7.77
N ASN A 528 32.36 5.21 -8.80
CA ASN A 528 31.80 5.79 -10.03
C ASN A 528 32.02 4.86 -11.23
N GLY A 529 31.62 5.32 -12.41
CA GLY A 529 31.80 4.63 -13.68
C GLY A 529 31.69 5.57 -14.87
N ALA A 530 31.61 4.97 -16.06
CA ALA A 530 31.45 5.62 -17.35
C ALA A 530 30.34 4.95 -18.18
N VAL A 531 29.79 5.72 -19.12
CA VAL A 531 28.90 5.21 -20.17
C VAL A 531 29.78 4.67 -21.31
N GLY A 532 29.58 3.41 -21.71
CA GLY A 532 30.37 2.79 -22.78
C GLY A 532 30.00 3.29 -24.17
N ARG A 533 30.90 3.05 -25.15
CA ARG A 533 30.74 3.49 -26.55
C ARG A 533 29.42 3.02 -27.19
N GLU A 534 29.07 1.76 -27.00
CA GLU A 534 27.81 1.20 -27.53
C GLU A 534 26.58 1.91 -26.97
N GLN A 535 26.62 2.31 -25.69
CA GLN A 535 25.55 3.05 -25.05
C GLN A 535 25.52 4.52 -25.52
N LEU A 536 26.66 5.14 -25.79
CA LEU A 536 26.74 6.48 -26.40
C LEU A 536 26.14 6.49 -27.81
N GLU A 537 26.46 5.49 -28.64
CA GLU A 537 25.90 5.33 -30.00
C GLU A 537 24.39 5.08 -29.95
N TRP A 538 23.92 4.29 -28.99
CA TRP A 538 22.50 4.11 -28.74
C TRP A 538 21.82 5.41 -28.31
N LEU A 539 22.42 6.16 -27.38
CA LEU A 539 21.90 7.45 -26.92
C LEU A 539 21.77 8.44 -28.08
N ASP A 540 22.80 8.56 -28.91
CA ASP A 540 22.78 9.41 -30.10
C ASP A 540 21.60 9.08 -31.03
N GLY A 541 21.39 7.79 -31.32
CA GLY A 541 20.26 7.32 -32.11
C GLY A 541 18.90 7.68 -31.49
N ILE A 542 18.74 7.47 -30.18
CA ILE A 542 17.50 7.81 -29.46
C ILE A 542 17.21 9.31 -29.49
N LEU A 543 18.23 10.16 -29.34
CA LEU A 543 18.07 11.62 -29.38
C LEU A 543 17.79 12.12 -30.80
N GLN A 544 18.39 11.49 -31.81
CA GLN A 544 18.09 11.75 -33.21
C GLN A 544 16.63 11.44 -33.53
N ASP A 545 16.14 10.28 -33.11
CA ASP A 545 14.75 9.88 -33.33
C ASP A 545 13.76 10.72 -32.53
N SER A 546 14.10 11.07 -31.29
CA SER A 546 13.31 12.00 -30.47
C SER A 546 13.19 13.38 -31.15
N THR A 547 14.27 13.84 -31.78
CA THR A 547 14.27 15.10 -32.56
C THR A 547 13.34 15.00 -33.78
N LYS A 548 13.39 13.89 -34.55
CA LYS A 548 12.48 13.65 -35.70
C LYS A 548 11.02 13.61 -35.25
N LEU A 549 10.75 12.98 -34.10
CA LEU A 549 9.42 12.86 -33.51
C LEU A 549 8.97 14.10 -32.73
N LYS A 550 9.81 15.14 -32.65
CA LYS A 550 9.56 16.38 -31.91
C LYS A 550 9.26 16.15 -30.41
N GLN A 551 9.87 15.12 -29.84
CA GLN A 551 9.75 14.80 -28.41
C GLN A 551 10.68 15.68 -27.57
N LYS A 552 10.28 15.96 -26.33
CA LYS A 552 11.15 16.51 -25.29
C LYS A 552 11.72 15.34 -24.49
N VAL A 553 13.01 15.40 -24.18
CA VAL A 553 13.74 14.30 -23.56
C VAL A 553 14.17 14.67 -22.14
N ILE A 554 13.88 13.77 -21.20
CA ILE A 554 14.44 13.79 -19.84
C ILE A 554 15.44 12.65 -19.75
N VAL A 555 16.70 12.96 -19.47
CA VAL A 555 17.77 11.96 -19.28
C VAL A 555 17.91 11.68 -17.79
N CYS A 556 17.99 10.42 -17.41
CA CYS A 556 18.13 9.96 -16.04
C CYS A 556 19.41 9.12 -15.92
N CYS A 557 20.29 9.45 -14.98
CA CYS A 557 21.51 8.69 -14.69
C CYS A 557 21.76 8.70 -13.19
N HIS A 558 22.24 7.60 -12.60
CA HIS A 558 22.60 7.61 -11.17
C HIS A 558 23.66 8.68 -10.87
N LEU A 559 24.68 8.71 -11.72
CA LEU A 559 25.82 9.62 -11.63
C LEU A 559 25.47 10.95 -12.32
N PRO A 560 25.64 12.09 -11.62
CA PRO A 560 25.46 13.42 -12.19
C PRO A 560 26.27 13.64 -13.47
N LEU A 561 25.70 14.45 -14.36
CA LEU A 561 26.28 14.81 -15.67
C LEU A 561 26.76 16.26 -15.74
N ASP A 562 26.61 17.03 -14.67
CA ASP A 562 27.05 18.42 -14.59
C ASP A 562 27.80 18.70 -13.29
N PRO A 563 28.99 19.33 -13.35
CA PRO A 563 29.81 19.62 -12.18
C PRO A 563 29.22 20.71 -11.27
N CYS A 564 28.27 21.52 -11.74
CA CYS A 564 27.57 22.51 -10.91
C CYS A 564 26.37 21.90 -10.17
N ALA A 565 25.80 20.80 -10.68
CA ALA A 565 24.71 20.05 -10.07
C ALA A 565 25.14 18.95 -9.08
N SER A 566 26.43 18.85 -8.74
CA SER A 566 26.94 17.81 -7.83
C SER A 566 28.29 18.18 -7.20
N SER A 567 28.82 17.31 -6.32
CA SER A 567 30.23 17.36 -5.93
C SER A 567 31.10 16.75 -7.03
N GLN A 568 32.37 17.18 -7.09
CA GLN A 568 33.30 16.72 -8.14
C GLN A 568 33.55 15.21 -8.06
N GLU A 569 33.50 14.63 -6.85
CA GLU A 569 33.67 13.20 -6.61
C GLU A 569 32.49 12.36 -7.07
N ALA A 570 31.30 12.97 -7.26
CA ALA A 570 30.09 12.26 -7.65
C ALA A 570 29.93 12.16 -9.19
N LEU A 571 30.72 12.92 -9.95
CA LEU A 571 30.51 13.09 -11.38
C LEU A 571 30.80 11.80 -12.17
N LEU A 572 30.04 11.55 -13.24
CA LEU A 572 30.33 10.46 -14.19
C LEU A 572 31.75 10.62 -14.78
N TRP A 573 32.51 9.53 -14.93
CA TRP A 573 33.89 9.60 -15.40
C TRP A 573 34.01 10.31 -16.76
N ASN A 574 33.17 9.92 -17.72
CA ASN A 574 33.11 10.52 -19.06
C ASN A 574 31.84 11.38 -19.23
N TYR A 575 31.45 12.14 -18.20
CA TYR A 575 30.32 13.06 -18.28
C TYR A 575 30.42 14.01 -19.48
N ASP A 576 31.63 14.44 -19.83
CA ASP A 576 31.93 15.32 -20.95
C ASP A 576 31.62 14.67 -22.30
N GLU A 577 31.96 13.39 -22.48
CA GLU A 577 31.59 12.64 -23.69
C GLU A 577 30.07 12.47 -23.82
N VAL A 578 29.38 12.14 -22.72
CA VAL A 578 27.91 12.02 -22.68
C VAL A 578 27.26 13.37 -22.98
N MET A 579 27.74 14.45 -22.36
CA MET A 579 27.21 15.79 -22.58
C MET A 579 27.51 16.30 -23.98
N ASN A 580 28.65 15.95 -24.59
CA ASN A 580 28.94 16.27 -25.99
C ASN A 580 27.93 15.63 -26.96
N VAL A 581 27.39 14.44 -26.66
CA VAL A 581 26.29 13.84 -27.44
C VAL A 581 24.99 14.59 -27.15
N ILE A 582 24.65 14.79 -25.88
CA ILE A 582 23.42 15.48 -25.47
C ILE A 582 23.31 16.90 -26.06
N HIS A 583 24.40 17.67 -26.05
CA HIS A 583 24.45 19.06 -26.52
C HIS A 583 24.27 19.20 -28.05
N GLN A 584 24.39 18.11 -28.81
CA GLN A 584 24.04 18.12 -30.25
C GLN A 584 22.53 18.23 -30.48
N TYR A 585 21.70 17.94 -29.48
CA TYR A 585 20.25 17.83 -29.61
C TYR A 585 19.48 18.79 -28.70
N LYS A 586 18.69 19.69 -29.30
CA LYS A 586 17.82 20.62 -28.56
C LYS A 586 16.62 19.95 -27.86
N CYS A 587 16.37 18.67 -28.15
CA CYS A 587 15.24 17.93 -27.58
C CYS A 587 15.44 17.62 -26.10
N VAL A 588 16.69 17.52 -25.61
CA VAL A 588 16.98 17.26 -24.20
C VAL A 588 16.69 18.50 -23.36
N LYS A 589 15.89 18.33 -22.30
CA LYS A 589 15.41 19.42 -21.45
C LYS A 589 15.90 19.36 -20.01
N ALA A 590 16.08 18.16 -19.49
CA ALA A 590 16.60 17.96 -18.15
C ALA A 590 17.40 16.66 -18.03
N CYS A 591 18.42 16.70 -17.18
CA CYS A 591 19.17 15.56 -16.69
C CYS A 591 18.90 15.40 -15.18
N LEU A 592 18.42 14.23 -14.78
CA LEU A 592 18.06 13.90 -13.40
C LEU A 592 19.02 12.84 -12.84
N SER A 593 19.51 13.06 -11.62
CA SER A 593 20.47 12.18 -10.97
C SER A 593 20.28 12.10 -9.45
N GLY A 594 21.06 11.24 -8.78
CA GLY A 594 21.31 11.39 -7.35
C GLY A 594 22.80 11.21 -7.09
N HIS A 595 23.18 10.22 -6.27
CA HIS A 595 24.55 9.92 -5.88
C HIS A 595 25.25 11.03 -5.06
N ASP A 596 25.11 12.31 -5.43
CA ASP A 596 25.34 13.44 -4.52
C ASP A 596 24.10 13.67 -3.65
N HIS A 597 24.15 13.09 -2.46
CA HIS A 597 23.07 13.05 -1.49
C HIS A 597 22.58 14.40 -0.98
N LYS A 598 23.35 15.48 -1.22
CA LYS A 598 22.98 16.83 -0.80
C LYS A 598 21.87 17.44 -1.65
N GLY A 599 21.72 16.96 -2.88
CA GLY A 599 20.84 17.53 -3.90
C GLY A 599 21.28 18.92 -4.37
N ARG A 600 21.29 19.16 -5.68
CA ARG A 600 21.58 20.47 -6.28
C ARG A 600 20.86 20.63 -7.60
N HIS A 601 20.72 21.87 -8.04
CA HIS A 601 20.16 22.24 -9.33
C HIS A 601 21.09 23.23 -10.04
N SER A 602 21.30 23.01 -11.34
CA SER A 602 22.00 23.94 -12.24
C SER A 602 21.32 23.98 -13.60
N ILE A 603 21.69 24.98 -14.41
CA ILE A 603 21.32 25.08 -15.82
C ILE A 603 22.62 25.25 -16.59
N ASP A 604 22.85 24.41 -17.59
CA ASP A 604 24.07 24.50 -18.40
C ASP A 604 23.98 25.56 -19.50
N SER A 605 25.08 25.75 -20.23
CA SER A 605 25.19 26.74 -21.30
C SER A 605 24.24 26.50 -22.49
N HIS A 606 23.63 25.31 -22.59
CA HIS A 606 22.67 24.96 -23.63
C HIS A 606 21.21 25.05 -23.14
N GLY A 607 21.00 25.52 -21.90
CA GLY A 607 19.68 25.65 -21.29
C GLY A 607 19.11 24.33 -20.76
N ILE A 608 19.94 23.30 -20.58
CA ILE A 608 19.51 22.01 -20.02
C ILE A 608 19.56 22.09 -18.50
N HIS A 609 18.48 21.71 -17.83
CA HIS A 609 18.43 21.64 -16.37
C HIS A 609 19.13 20.39 -15.87
N HIS A 610 19.98 20.50 -14.85
CA HIS A 610 20.58 19.35 -14.17
C HIS A 610 20.11 19.33 -12.72
N ARG A 611 19.42 18.27 -12.29
CA ARG A 611 18.88 18.12 -10.94
C ARG A 611 19.37 16.82 -10.31
N SER A 612 20.26 16.94 -9.33
CA SER A 612 20.60 15.86 -8.41
C SER A 612 19.63 15.90 -7.23
N PHE A 613 19.07 14.76 -6.87
CA PHE A 613 18.12 14.62 -5.77
C PHE A 613 18.81 14.37 -4.42
N GLU A 614 18.16 14.85 -3.36
CA GLU A 614 18.54 14.59 -1.98
C GLU A 614 18.28 13.12 -1.61
N ALA A 615 19.21 12.50 -0.89
CA ALA A 615 19.14 11.08 -0.57
C ALA A 615 18.20 10.78 0.61
N ALA A 616 17.28 9.84 0.42
CA ALA A 616 16.45 9.28 1.49
C ALA A 616 17.27 8.64 2.62
N LEU A 617 18.48 8.13 2.32
CA LEU A 617 19.38 7.52 3.30
C LEU A 617 20.02 8.50 4.27
N GLU A 618 20.20 9.77 3.88
CA GLU A 618 20.77 10.79 4.77
C GLU A 618 19.67 11.60 5.47
N CYS A 619 18.42 11.14 5.41
CA CYS A 619 17.30 11.72 6.13
C CYS A 619 17.28 11.22 7.57
N PRO A 620 17.48 12.07 8.59
CA PRO A 620 17.24 11.68 9.97
C PRO A 620 15.78 11.25 10.20
N PRO A 621 15.50 10.48 11.26
CA PRO A 621 14.13 10.19 11.68
C PRO A 621 13.28 11.46 11.72
N GLU A 622 12.01 11.33 11.37
CA GLU A 622 11.02 12.43 11.26
C GLU A 622 11.18 13.36 10.05
N THR A 623 12.27 13.25 9.29
CA THR A 623 12.42 13.94 8.00
C THR A 623 12.14 13.03 6.79
N ASP A 624 11.98 13.63 5.62
CA ASP A 624 11.74 12.98 4.33
C ASP A 624 12.58 13.60 3.20
N ALA A 625 12.86 12.82 2.15
CA ALA A 625 13.39 13.28 0.87
C ALA A 625 12.81 12.45 -0.27
N PHE A 626 11.69 12.92 -0.80
CA PHE A 626 11.04 12.39 -2.00
C PHE A 626 10.14 13.49 -2.58
N GLY A 627 9.62 13.29 -3.78
CA GLY A 627 8.73 14.24 -4.41
C GLY A 627 8.05 13.68 -5.64
N HIS A 628 7.46 14.57 -6.42
CA HIS A 628 6.95 14.25 -7.75
C HIS A 628 7.26 15.37 -8.72
N ILE A 629 7.35 15.04 -10.00
CA ILE A 629 7.54 15.97 -11.10
C ILE A 629 6.26 16.01 -11.92
N ASP A 630 5.63 17.18 -11.96
CA ASP A 630 4.53 17.49 -12.88
C ASP A 630 5.13 18.01 -14.19
N VAL A 631 4.82 17.34 -15.30
CA VAL A 631 5.39 17.62 -16.63
C VAL A 631 4.43 18.45 -17.44
N TYR A 632 4.88 19.59 -17.95
CA TYR A 632 4.11 20.49 -18.80
C TYR A 632 4.77 20.66 -20.16
N ASP A 633 4.11 21.36 -21.08
CA ASP A 633 4.71 21.64 -22.38
C ASP A 633 5.98 22.48 -22.30
N ASN A 634 6.06 23.42 -21.35
CA ASN A 634 7.10 24.43 -21.28
C ASN A 634 8.00 24.30 -20.04
N ARG A 635 7.69 23.39 -19.12
CA ARG A 635 8.46 23.21 -17.88
C ARG A 635 8.31 21.82 -17.28
N LEU A 636 9.22 21.50 -16.36
CA LEU A 636 9.04 20.48 -15.33
C LEU A 636 8.88 21.18 -13.99
N LEU A 637 7.92 20.75 -13.17
CA LEU A 637 7.73 21.25 -11.80
C LEU A 637 8.00 20.10 -10.83
N LEU A 638 9.15 20.14 -10.16
CA LEU A 638 9.44 19.27 -9.03
C LEU A 638 8.77 19.84 -7.78
N CYS A 639 7.85 19.08 -7.21
CA CYS A 639 7.26 19.30 -5.90
C CYS A 639 7.91 18.33 -4.91
N GLY A 640 8.97 18.79 -4.25
CA GLY A 640 9.68 18.01 -3.25
C GLY A 640 9.04 18.08 -1.86
N THR A 641 9.27 17.05 -1.06
CA THR A 641 8.85 16.95 0.34
C THR A 641 10.05 17.12 1.26
N ASP A 642 9.90 18.03 2.22
CA ASP A 642 10.86 18.30 3.30
C ASP A 642 12.28 18.61 2.77
N ARG A 643 13.23 17.68 2.88
CA ARG A 643 14.61 17.93 2.43
C ARG A 643 14.74 17.99 0.92
N MET A 644 13.82 17.37 0.19
CA MET A 644 13.81 17.49 -1.27
C MET A 644 13.23 18.85 -1.64
N GLN A 645 14.08 19.75 -2.16
CA GLN A 645 13.61 21.07 -2.57
C GLN A 645 12.79 21.00 -3.85
N GLY A 646 11.66 21.72 -3.86
CA GLY A 646 10.89 21.96 -5.08
C GLY A 646 11.69 22.79 -6.08
N THR A 647 11.50 22.55 -7.38
CA THR A 647 12.28 23.19 -8.44
C THR A 647 11.43 23.37 -9.69
N GLU A 648 11.32 24.59 -10.20
CA GLU A 648 10.72 24.85 -11.52
C GLU A 648 11.82 24.86 -12.59
N MET A 649 11.64 24.07 -13.64
CA MET A 649 12.60 23.91 -14.73
C MET A 649 11.95 24.33 -16.06
N TYR A 650 12.07 25.61 -16.42
CA TYR A 650 11.50 26.16 -17.66
C TYR A 650 12.43 25.93 -18.85
N PHE A 651 11.91 25.36 -19.95
CA PHE A 651 12.74 24.98 -21.10
C PHE A 651 13.24 26.15 -21.96
N ASN A 652 12.64 27.32 -21.80
CA ASN A 652 13.00 28.57 -22.46
C ASN A 652 12.88 29.71 -21.40
N PRO A 653 13.84 29.79 -20.45
CA PRO A 653 13.80 30.78 -19.39
C PRO A 653 14.11 32.21 -19.87
#